data_AF-A0ABD5MW04-F1
#
_entry.id   AF-A0ABD5MW04-F1
#
_cell.length_a   1.000
_cell.length_b   1.000
_cell.length_c   1.000
_cell.angle_alpha   90.00
_cell.angle_beta   90.00
_cell.angle_gamma   90.00
#
_symmetry.space_group_name_H-M   'P 1'
#
loop_
_entity.id
_entity.type
_entity.pdbx_description
1 polymer ?
#
loop_
_entity_poly.entity_id
_entity_poly.type
_entity_poly.pdbx_seq_one_letter_code
_entity_poly.pdbx_strand_id
1 'polypeptide(L)'
;MVLPEPVLVSREEELEKLQRSLNSVLSGKGKTIFISGKAGSGKTRLTNEFLNITRKRELTILSGWCLSNSTLPYFPFIEAFSSNIMGIEGGTILSQPVGMKSLLSESYPIEKNGLSIPQVWKDQAFIAITRELLYLSSVKPLILVLEDMHWADSASLALLHYISRAIINEKILVLVTFRSEELGRDAEGRLHPFVETINLMGREGLYREIPLFNLDQDGVGKIAESMLGGKVNQKLVEKLMKESQGNPLFIVEFLRMLSEHGNLIPEKYQWRLSVEKLGMPSKVKEVIMRRIETLRPDQRRVLDVASVIGEKFNPDLIAGVLSKNQLEILETLNEILKSKSLLRVEEDFYVFDHAKFREVLYQEISSPLKRGYHEAIAEQIENANKNSEEIPFSDLAYHYIQAGNKEKSVKYSLAAGQEALARFSNMEAIKHFNCVLRLIEKIDGLANQKSIALEGLGDGYYANCMFPDAVKTFEELAKSETVAVKLRAYRKAMDAAWFIENPFIMLQLVDKAEEYAASDPLERARVQRGKGRAYFKLGDHKKALRAHEEGLRISKEEYSLQDLAHSLAKTGSQRIICGHDIKKGFGEFQRSISLFQELGDIRNELIARVYRNMFFDAFGLFQDLADEYHNMLKISENIGDFHTLAETNIHMSEQFENLGNFEEAIALSLKALEYSRKTNIESQEPRIFAQLARQYARIGDLKKANHYFDLLMKIPPKILSYPNNALWVAISKAILFAARDQWEEANQSFQKAFELSRKGMFQHINMESIFRKIYIWALELRGRTKEAEIERKWIRERTEKIVQMFAHVDLQADLIMKKRIIVDEENELRLDLVDVGRGSCSIVKVNGLLHSNEFKVIAFPSYCCLKNGDLELGKRDIGAFQVEPIKLIVKASNPGVYTLNPSVVYVDDLGETKTCKPQPIKIIVNSRIVSPREESVVETKPAKLEFRSEVAPKVFIFLVKAFVEDFFQKRLSKDRSGWRTLMDIVNQAHVSRYSMYGSSDHRGLVMRELENLGIVEARFFFGERGRGGKILKLRVSHEKENVKQYIDQGI
;
A
#
# COMPACT_ATOMS: atom_id res chain seq x y z
N MET A 1 59.88 8.29 15.17
CA MET A 1 59.29 8.96 16.35
C MET A 1 57.78 8.82 16.27
N VAL A 2 57.09 8.46 17.36
CA VAL A 2 55.60 8.42 17.35
C VAL A 2 55.09 9.86 17.35
N LEU A 3 54.37 10.26 16.30
CA LEU A 3 53.82 11.60 16.20
C LEU A 3 52.45 11.66 16.93
N PRO A 4 52.19 12.68 17.76
CA PRO A 4 50.86 12.91 18.33
C PRO A 4 49.81 13.16 17.26
N GLU A 5 48.53 13.00 17.62
CA GLU A 5 47.43 13.43 16.75
C GLU A 5 47.46 14.95 16.53
N PRO A 6 47.16 15.42 15.31
CA PRO A 6 47.13 16.85 15.01
C PRO A 6 45.97 17.54 15.74
N VAL A 7 46.15 18.81 16.12
CA VAL A 7 45.04 19.68 16.49
C VAL A 7 44.13 19.96 15.30
N LEU A 8 42.86 20.33 15.55
CA LEU A 8 41.97 20.81 14.49
C LEU A 8 42.45 22.19 14.03
N VAL A 9 42.66 22.37 12.72
CA VAL A 9 43.26 23.58 12.14
C VAL A 9 42.36 24.15 11.04
N SER A 10 42.22 25.48 11.00
CA SER A 10 41.50 26.22 9.95
C SER A 10 40.05 25.76 9.79
N ARG A 11 39.36 25.60 10.93
CA ARG A 11 37.95 25.18 11.04
C ARG A 11 37.14 26.02 12.03
N GLU A 12 37.66 27.18 12.41
CA GLU A 12 37.08 28.07 13.40
C GLU A 12 35.72 28.61 12.93
N GLU A 13 35.60 28.99 11.65
CA GLU A 13 34.33 29.46 11.08
C GLU A 13 33.27 28.36 11.04
N GLU A 14 33.64 27.14 10.68
CA GLU A 14 32.74 26.00 10.61
C GLU A 14 32.26 25.58 12.00
N LEU A 15 33.15 25.56 12.99
CA LEU A 15 32.80 25.38 14.40
C LEU A 15 31.85 26.48 14.88
N GLU A 16 32.10 27.73 14.53
CA GLU A 16 31.23 28.85 14.92
C GLU A 16 29.83 28.71 14.30
N LYS A 17 29.73 28.28 13.03
CA LYS A 17 28.45 27.99 12.35
C LYS A 17 27.67 26.88 13.04
N LEU A 18 28.34 25.80 13.48
CA LEU A 18 27.72 24.72 14.25
C LEU A 18 27.24 25.20 15.62
N GLN A 19 28.04 26.00 16.34
CA GLN A 19 27.65 26.58 17.63
C GLN A 19 26.46 27.54 17.51
N ARG A 20 26.43 28.40 16.49
CA ARG A 20 25.27 29.27 16.20
C ARG A 20 24.02 28.46 15.92
N SER A 21 24.15 27.35 15.20
CA SER A 21 23.03 26.43 14.91
C SER A 21 22.52 25.76 16.18
N LEU A 22 23.40 25.30 17.07
CA LEU A 22 23.00 24.77 18.37
C LEU A 22 22.28 25.81 19.24
N ASN A 23 22.77 27.04 19.30
CA ASN A 23 22.11 28.09 20.09
C ASN A 23 20.69 28.39 19.55
N SER A 24 20.48 28.33 18.23
CA SER A 24 19.15 28.39 17.62
C SER A 24 18.27 27.20 18.07
N VAL A 25 18.82 25.99 18.07
CA VAL A 25 18.09 24.78 18.50
C VAL A 25 17.70 24.84 19.97
N LEU A 26 18.58 25.35 20.85
CA LEU A 26 18.29 25.57 22.26
C LEU A 26 17.13 26.55 22.47
N SER A 27 16.92 27.49 21.54
CA SER A 27 15.76 28.40 21.53
C SER A 27 14.47 27.80 20.94
N GLY A 28 14.45 26.50 20.65
CA GLY A 28 13.28 25.79 20.09
C GLY A 28 13.15 25.89 18.57
N LYS A 29 14.25 26.18 17.86
CA LYS A 29 14.27 26.26 16.39
C LYS A 29 15.18 25.17 15.84
N GLY A 30 14.60 24.01 15.57
CA GLY A 30 15.33 22.84 15.09
C GLY A 30 16.04 23.10 13.76
N LYS A 31 17.13 22.37 13.54
CA LYS A 31 18.00 22.55 12.38
C LYS A 31 18.54 21.22 11.89
N THR A 32 18.58 21.06 10.57
CA THR A 32 19.38 20.04 9.90
C THR A 32 20.59 20.70 9.26
N ILE A 33 21.80 20.22 9.59
CA ILE A 33 23.07 20.71 9.07
C ILE A 33 23.78 19.58 8.34
N PHE A 34 24.12 19.83 7.08
CA PHE A 34 24.87 18.92 6.25
C PHE A 34 26.34 19.35 6.23
N ILE A 35 27.24 18.44 6.59
CA ILE A 35 28.69 18.65 6.55
C ILE A 35 29.24 17.85 5.37
N SER A 36 29.58 18.56 4.30
CA SER A 36 30.04 17.95 3.05
C SER A 36 31.55 18.12 2.86
N GLY A 37 32.15 17.28 2.03
CA GLY A 37 33.56 17.42 1.66
C GLY A 37 34.18 16.10 1.24
N LYS A 38 35.40 16.17 0.70
CA LYS A 38 36.11 14.99 0.19
C LYS A 38 36.46 13.97 1.27
N ALA A 39 36.73 12.73 0.87
CA ALA A 39 37.31 11.72 1.75
C ALA A 39 38.58 12.28 2.43
N GLY A 40 38.69 12.13 3.74
CA GLY A 40 39.81 12.66 4.53
C GLY A 40 39.80 14.17 4.80
N SER A 41 38.75 14.92 4.43
CA SER A 41 38.68 16.39 4.65
C SER A 41 38.50 16.82 6.11
N GLY A 42 38.23 15.87 7.02
CA GLY A 42 38.05 16.13 8.46
C GLY A 42 36.60 16.27 8.93
N LYS A 43 35.60 15.79 8.17
CA LYS A 43 34.16 15.84 8.55
C LYS A 43 33.89 15.25 9.95
N THR A 44 34.20 13.98 10.15
CA THR A 44 34.03 13.29 11.44
C THR A 44 34.84 13.97 12.56
N ARG A 45 36.05 14.47 12.25
CA ARG A 45 36.86 15.20 13.24
C ARG A 45 36.20 16.51 13.67
N LEU A 46 35.66 17.30 12.73
CA LEU A 46 34.92 18.52 13.03
C LEU A 46 33.67 18.23 13.87
N THR A 47 32.90 17.19 13.50
CA THR A 47 31.72 16.74 14.26
C THR A 47 32.13 16.36 15.68
N ASN A 48 33.15 15.53 15.85
CA ASN A 48 33.62 15.10 17.17
C ASN A 48 34.14 16.26 18.02
N GLU A 49 34.86 17.22 17.44
CA GLU A 49 35.32 18.41 18.15
C GLU A 49 34.13 19.25 18.64
N PHE A 50 33.14 19.46 17.77
CA PHE A 50 31.90 20.13 18.13
C PHE A 50 31.15 19.39 19.25
N LEU A 51 30.99 18.07 19.16
CA LEU A 51 30.33 17.27 20.20
C LEU A 51 31.10 17.33 21.54
N ASN A 52 32.43 17.34 21.51
CA ASN A 52 33.26 17.47 22.72
C ASN A 52 33.05 18.83 23.41
N ILE A 53 32.91 19.91 22.64
CA ILE A 53 32.60 21.24 23.17
C ILE A 53 31.20 21.26 23.81
N THR A 54 30.25 20.52 23.25
CA THR A 54 28.84 20.53 23.67
C THR A 54 28.53 19.56 24.81
N ARG A 55 29.35 18.53 25.04
CA ARG A 55 29.22 17.56 26.15
C ARG A 55 29.14 18.18 27.54
N LYS A 56 29.63 19.42 27.72
CA LYS A 56 29.52 20.16 28.99
C LYS A 56 28.12 20.74 29.25
N ARG A 57 27.17 20.59 28.31
CA ARG A 57 25.78 21.06 28.41
C ARG A 57 24.84 19.88 28.70
N GLU A 58 23.68 20.15 29.30
CA GLU A 58 22.64 19.14 29.52
C GLU A 58 21.86 18.84 28.23
N LEU A 59 22.41 17.97 27.39
CA LEU A 59 21.82 17.56 26.12
C LEU A 59 22.00 16.05 25.86
N THR A 60 21.13 15.51 25.03
CA THR A 60 21.19 14.11 24.58
C THR A 60 21.88 14.04 23.22
N ILE A 61 22.80 13.10 23.03
CA ILE A 61 23.49 12.87 21.75
C ILE A 61 23.17 11.45 21.28
N LEU A 62 22.61 11.32 20.08
CA LEU A 62 22.43 10.06 19.39
C LEU A 62 23.32 10.04 18.16
N SER A 63 24.04 8.94 17.91
CA SER A 63 25.01 8.86 16.82
C SER A 63 24.88 7.54 16.07
N GLY A 64 24.60 7.60 14.78
CA GLY A 64 24.59 6.46 13.89
C GLY A 64 25.40 6.74 12.63
N TRP A 65 25.72 5.68 11.88
CA TRP A 65 26.51 5.77 10.65
C TRP A 65 25.94 4.85 9.58
N CYS A 66 26.27 5.12 8.33
CA CYS A 66 25.97 4.23 7.21
C CYS A 66 27.14 3.29 6.91
N LEU A 67 26.82 2.10 6.40
CA LEU A 67 27.81 1.16 5.86
C LEU A 67 27.60 1.04 4.35
N SER A 68 28.68 1.00 3.58
CA SER A 68 28.64 0.92 2.10
C SER A 68 27.84 -0.28 1.56
N ASN A 69 27.73 -1.34 2.37
CA ASN A 69 27.12 -2.61 2.01
C ASN A 69 25.94 -2.97 2.92
N SER A 70 25.50 -2.09 3.84
CA SER A 70 24.34 -2.42 4.67
C SER A 70 23.10 -2.49 3.79
N THR A 71 22.41 -3.61 3.90
CA THR A 71 21.12 -3.88 3.26
C THR A 71 19.96 -3.72 4.25
N LEU A 72 20.28 -3.42 5.52
CA LEU A 72 19.28 -3.17 6.55
C LEU A 72 18.68 -1.76 6.35
N PRO A 73 17.36 -1.64 6.19
CA PRO A 73 16.69 -0.34 6.08
C PRO A 73 16.78 0.42 7.40
N TYR A 74 16.79 1.76 7.32
CA TYR A 74 16.83 2.62 8.51
C TYR A 74 18.07 2.42 9.39
N PHE A 75 19.08 1.68 8.91
CA PHE A 75 20.30 1.35 9.64
C PHE A 75 20.91 2.53 10.40
N PRO A 76 21.16 3.71 9.80
CA PRO A 76 21.76 4.84 10.52
C PRO A 76 20.90 5.32 11.71
N PHE A 77 19.58 5.13 11.67
CA PHE A 77 18.70 5.46 12.79
C PHE A 77 18.72 4.36 13.84
N ILE A 78 18.60 3.10 13.42
CA ILE A 78 18.70 1.94 14.32
C ILE A 78 19.99 2.03 15.14
N GLU A 79 21.11 2.34 14.49
CA GLU A 79 22.42 2.49 15.14
C GLU A 79 22.47 3.67 16.11
N ALA A 80 21.85 4.80 15.74
CA ALA A 80 21.76 5.97 16.60
C ALA A 80 21.01 5.70 17.90
N PHE A 81 19.98 4.86 17.84
CA PHE A 81 19.22 4.46 19.03
C PHE A 81 19.92 3.35 19.82
N SER A 82 20.46 2.32 19.17
CA SER A 82 21.10 1.17 19.84
C SER A 82 22.31 1.57 20.68
N SER A 83 23.14 2.49 20.18
CA SER A 83 24.37 2.95 20.83
C SER A 83 24.18 3.69 22.17
N ASN A 84 22.95 4.11 22.52
CA ASN A 84 22.68 4.92 23.72
C ASN A 84 21.70 4.30 24.74
N ILE A 85 21.34 3.03 24.57
CA ILE A 85 20.35 2.32 25.42
C ILE A 85 20.82 2.12 26.88
N MET A 86 22.12 2.21 27.19
CA MET A 86 22.62 1.96 28.55
C MET A 86 22.55 3.17 29.51
N GLY A 87 22.06 4.35 29.10
CA GLY A 87 22.19 5.58 29.90
C GLY A 87 20.93 6.40 30.19
N ILE A 88 19.75 6.02 29.68
CA ILE A 88 18.52 6.81 29.82
C ILE A 88 17.57 6.12 30.80
N GLU A 89 17.55 6.57 32.06
CA GLU A 89 16.47 6.22 32.99
C GLU A 89 15.14 6.83 32.52
N GLY A 90 14.18 5.97 32.14
CA GLY A 90 12.82 6.37 31.78
C GLY A 90 12.33 6.03 30.35
N GLY A 91 13.01 5.16 29.61
CA GLY A 91 12.60 4.80 28.25
C GLY A 91 11.40 3.83 28.17
N THR A 92 10.30 4.29 27.59
CA THR A 92 9.16 3.50 27.07
C THR A 92 9.60 2.47 26.01
N ILE A 93 8.70 1.55 25.62
CA ILE A 93 8.82 0.36 24.72
C ILE A 93 9.97 0.34 23.67
N LEU A 94 10.39 1.48 23.14
CA LEU A 94 11.51 1.66 22.21
C LEU A 94 12.91 1.55 22.84
N SER A 95 13.02 1.54 24.17
CA SER A 95 14.29 1.42 24.93
C SER A 95 14.91 0.01 24.88
N GLN A 96 14.25 -0.96 24.25
CA GLN A 96 14.82 -2.28 24.01
C GLN A 96 15.11 -2.46 22.51
N PRO A 97 16.25 -3.05 22.12
CA PRO A 97 16.52 -3.44 20.73
C PRO A 97 15.37 -4.25 20.11
N VAL A 98 14.66 -5.01 20.94
CA VAL A 98 13.48 -5.81 20.61
C VAL A 98 12.26 -4.95 20.22
N GLY A 99 12.06 -3.78 20.84
CA GLY A 99 10.90 -2.91 20.58
C GLY A 99 10.95 -2.19 19.24
N MET A 100 12.14 -1.79 18.79
CA MET A 100 12.35 -1.22 17.45
C MET A 100 12.26 -2.31 16.37
N LYS A 101 12.77 -3.51 16.66
CA LYS A 101 12.62 -4.69 15.79
C LYS A 101 11.14 -5.06 15.68
N SER A 102 10.41 -5.19 16.78
CA SER A 102 8.96 -5.44 16.85
C SER A 102 8.15 -4.39 16.08
N LEU A 103 8.44 -3.09 16.22
CA LEU A 103 7.77 -2.04 15.41
C LEU A 103 8.05 -2.14 13.89
N LEU A 104 9.18 -2.74 13.49
CA LEU A 104 9.59 -2.93 12.10
C LEU A 104 9.34 -4.38 11.59
N SER A 105 9.01 -5.32 12.47
CA SER A 105 8.91 -6.77 12.22
C SER A 105 7.60 -7.41 12.69
N GLU A 106 6.74 -6.70 13.45
CA GLU A 106 5.47 -7.24 13.88
C GLU A 106 4.56 -7.44 12.68
N SER A 107 4.48 -8.71 12.37
CA SER A 107 3.46 -9.38 11.60
C SER A 107 2.10 -9.06 12.23
N TYR A 108 1.48 -7.95 11.86
CA TYR A 108 0.02 -7.95 11.77
C TYR A 108 -0.31 -8.84 10.57
N PRO A 109 -0.96 -10.01 10.78
CA PRO A 109 -1.39 -10.84 9.67
C PRO A 109 -2.61 -10.16 9.03
N ILE A 110 -2.36 -9.14 8.22
CA ILE A 110 -3.36 -8.62 7.31
C ILE A 110 -3.05 -9.26 5.97
N GLU A 111 -3.83 -10.28 5.62
CA GLU A 111 -3.81 -10.86 4.28
C GLU A 111 -3.85 -9.73 3.23
N LYS A 112 -3.01 -9.86 2.19
CA LYS A 112 -2.81 -8.93 1.05
C LYS A 112 -4.06 -8.67 0.18
N ASN A 113 -5.26 -8.78 0.72
CA ASN A 113 -6.55 -8.80 0.01
C ASN A 113 -7.46 -7.57 0.30
N GLY A 114 -6.91 -6.47 0.82
CA GLY A 114 -7.65 -5.24 1.11
C GLY A 114 -7.05 -3.97 0.48
N LEU A 115 -7.88 -2.93 0.34
CA LEU A 115 -7.61 -1.58 -0.22
C LEU A 115 -6.62 -0.73 0.61
N SER A 116 -5.61 -1.35 1.23
CA SER A 116 -4.64 -0.63 2.05
C SER A 116 -3.64 0.12 1.17
N ILE A 117 -3.61 1.44 1.28
CA ILE A 117 -2.56 2.29 0.66
C ILE A 117 -1.22 1.94 1.35
N PRO A 118 -0.21 1.47 0.62
CA PRO A 118 1.06 1.02 1.21
C PRO A 118 1.90 2.12 1.88
N GLN A 119 1.66 3.39 1.51
CA GLN A 119 2.27 4.57 2.13
C GLN A 119 2.11 4.58 3.67
N VAL A 120 1.00 4.05 4.18
CA VAL A 120 0.66 4.12 5.62
C VAL A 120 1.60 3.33 6.52
N TRP A 121 2.22 2.26 6.02
CA TRP A 121 3.12 1.42 6.84
C TRP A 121 4.51 2.07 6.95
N LYS A 122 4.94 2.76 5.88
CA LYS A 122 6.10 3.67 5.91
C LYS A 122 5.85 4.84 6.86
N ASP A 123 4.64 5.41 6.83
CA ASP A 123 4.24 6.51 7.68
C ASP A 123 4.22 6.11 9.17
N GLN A 124 3.80 4.90 9.53
CA GLN A 124 3.83 4.41 10.92
C GLN A 124 5.26 4.35 11.50
N ALA A 125 6.22 3.79 10.76
CA ALA A 125 7.62 3.75 11.19
C ALA A 125 8.21 5.16 11.31
N PHE A 126 7.89 6.05 10.35
CA PHE A 126 8.35 7.43 10.37
C PHE A 126 7.77 8.19 11.57
N ILE A 127 6.48 8.02 11.84
CA ILE A 127 5.79 8.61 12.99
C ILE A 127 6.38 8.08 14.29
N ALA A 128 6.60 6.76 14.43
CA ALA A 128 7.13 6.18 15.66
C ALA A 128 8.53 6.71 16.00
N ILE A 129 9.45 6.68 15.03
CA ILE A 129 10.82 7.19 15.20
C ILE A 129 10.79 8.69 15.49
N THR A 130 9.98 9.45 14.75
CA THR A 130 9.89 10.90 14.95
C THR A 130 9.28 11.24 16.31
N ARG A 131 8.21 10.55 16.74
CA ARG A 131 7.60 10.75 18.07
C ARG A 131 8.60 10.51 19.19
N GLU A 132 9.44 9.50 19.05
CA GLU A 132 10.49 9.24 20.05
C GLU A 132 11.52 10.37 20.09
N LEU A 133 12.02 10.82 18.94
CA LEU A 133 12.94 11.96 18.88
C LEU A 133 12.31 13.23 19.50
N LEU A 134 11.03 13.49 19.20
CA LEU A 134 10.27 14.61 19.76
C LEU A 134 10.13 14.49 21.28
N TYR A 135 9.76 13.30 21.78
CA TYR A 135 9.67 13.01 23.21
C TYR A 135 11.02 13.24 23.92
N LEU A 136 12.11 12.66 23.42
CA LEU A 136 13.45 12.87 23.97
C LEU A 136 13.83 14.35 23.99
N SER A 137 13.50 15.08 22.92
CA SER A 137 13.77 16.52 22.80
C SER A 137 12.97 17.40 23.76
N SER A 138 11.79 16.91 24.19
CA SER A 138 10.95 17.59 25.17
C SER A 138 11.54 17.54 26.57
N VAL A 139 12.31 16.48 26.87
CA VAL A 139 13.02 16.30 28.14
C VAL A 139 14.32 17.10 28.15
N LYS A 140 15.19 16.88 27.14
CA LYS A 140 16.47 17.59 26.97
C LYS A 140 16.71 17.89 25.49
N PRO A 141 17.33 19.02 25.14
CA PRO A 141 17.75 19.26 23.75
C PRO A 141 18.56 18.09 23.18
N LEU A 142 18.32 17.76 21.91
CA LEU A 142 18.83 16.55 21.27
C LEU A 142 19.74 16.90 20.10
N ILE A 143 20.88 16.20 19.97
CA ILE A 143 21.71 16.18 18.77
C ILE A 143 21.66 14.77 18.18
N LEU A 144 21.18 14.65 16.94
CA LEU A 144 21.21 13.40 16.16
C LEU A 144 22.29 13.50 15.10
N VAL A 145 23.31 12.64 15.16
CA VAL A 145 24.42 12.59 14.23
C VAL A 145 24.28 11.36 13.33
N LEU A 146 24.24 11.59 12.02
CA LEU A 146 24.17 10.55 11.00
C LEU A 146 25.40 10.66 10.10
N GLU A 147 26.36 9.75 10.27
CA GLU A 147 27.61 9.76 9.52
C GLU A 147 27.51 9.00 8.20
N ASP A 148 28.24 9.49 7.19
CA ASP A 148 28.42 8.85 5.89
C ASP A 148 27.12 8.57 5.11
N MET A 149 26.13 9.48 5.19
CA MET A 149 24.80 9.35 4.55
C MET A 149 24.80 9.23 3.02
N HIS A 150 25.94 9.40 2.35
CA HIS A 150 26.11 9.01 0.94
C HIS A 150 25.94 7.50 0.71
N TRP A 151 26.03 6.67 1.75
CA TRP A 151 25.73 5.23 1.68
C TRP A 151 24.34 4.86 2.21
N ALA A 152 23.50 5.85 2.56
CA ALA A 152 22.17 5.59 3.10
C ALA A 152 21.23 4.99 2.04
N ASP A 153 20.39 4.04 2.46
CA ASP A 153 19.32 3.51 1.63
C ASP A 153 18.20 4.56 1.43
N SER A 154 17.37 4.36 0.39
CA SER A 154 16.31 5.30 0.05
C SER A 154 15.24 5.47 1.15
N ALA A 155 15.02 4.45 1.99
CA ALA A 155 14.07 4.55 3.10
C ALA A 155 14.65 5.42 4.23
N SER A 156 15.92 5.24 4.59
CA SER A 156 16.65 6.12 5.52
C SER A 156 16.67 7.58 5.06
N LEU A 157 16.91 7.81 3.76
CA LEU A 157 16.90 9.16 3.18
C LEU A 157 15.52 9.81 3.24
N ALA A 158 14.46 9.05 2.96
CA ALA A 158 13.09 9.52 3.10
C ALA A 158 12.73 9.82 4.57
N LEU A 159 13.22 9.03 5.53
CA LEU A 159 13.04 9.27 6.96
C LEU A 159 13.77 10.55 7.41
N LEU A 160 14.99 10.77 6.93
CA LEU A 160 15.73 12.01 7.18
C LEU A 160 14.96 13.24 6.68
N HIS A 161 14.38 13.16 5.47
CA HIS A 161 13.54 14.24 4.94
C HIS A 161 12.31 14.48 5.83
N TYR A 162 11.62 13.41 6.24
CA TYR A 162 10.46 13.50 7.13
C TYR A 162 10.80 14.13 8.48
N ILE A 163 11.85 13.64 9.15
CA ILE A 163 12.33 14.19 10.44
C ILE A 163 12.68 15.67 10.28
N SER A 164 13.41 16.04 9.23
CA SER A 164 13.82 17.43 9.01
C SER A 164 12.64 18.41 8.90
N ARG A 165 11.47 17.95 8.43
CA ARG A 165 10.23 18.73 8.44
C ARG A 165 9.61 18.82 9.84
N ALA A 166 9.59 17.70 10.56
CA ALA A 166 8.96 17.61 11.87
C ALA A 166 9.69 18.45 12.93
N ILE A 167 11.02 18.59 12.84
CA ILE A 167 11.82 19.23 13.89
C ILE A 167 11.87 20.77 13.83
N ILE A 168 11.25 21.44 12.85
CA ILE A 168 11.45 22.88 12.60
C ILE A 168 11.24 23.74 13.86
N ASN A 169 10.29 23.36 14.71
CA ASN A 169 9.91 24.08 15.94
C ASN A 169 10.35 23.35 17.22
N GLU A 170 11.36 22.49 17.12
CA GLU A 170 11.75 21.57 18.20
C GLU A 170 13.20 21.79 18.63
N LYS A 171 13.56 21.27 19.81
CA LYS A 171 14.93 21.38 20.36
C LYS A 171 15.86 20.29 19.82
N ILE A 172 15.82 20.04 18.51
CA ILE A 172 16.60 18.99 17.83
C ILE A 172 17.57 19.58 16.81
N LEU A 173 18.84 19.17 16.88
CA LEU A 173 19.89 19.43 15.88
C LEU A 173 20.23 18.12 15.16
N VAL A 174 19.98 18.04 13.86
CA VAL A 174 20.40 16.89 13.03
C VAL A 174 21.68 17.26 12.30
N LEU A 175 22.76 16.49 12.51
CA LEU A 175 24.03 16.61 11.79
C LEU A 175 24.17 15.44 10.83
N VAL A 176 24.38 15.72 9.55
CA VAL A 176 24.56 14.71 8.51
C VAL A 176 25.91 14.91 7.84
N THR A 177 26.75 13.88 7.79
CA THR A 177 28.02 13.94 7.06
C THR A 177 27.95 13.14 5.76
N PHE A 178 28.56 13.65 4.68
CA PHE A 178 28.63 12.91 3.42
C PHE A 178 29.82 13.31 2.54
N ARG A 179 30.16 12.45 1.58
CA ARG A 179 31.23 12.66 0.61
C ARG A 179 30.66 13.22 -0.70
N SER A 180 31.10 14.41 -1.08
CA SER A 180 30.57 15.15 -2.24
C SER A 180 30.84 14.46 -3.58
N GLU A 181 31.97 13.76 -3.69
CA GLU A 181 32.44 13.07 -4.90
C GLU A 181 31.73 11.74 -5.18
N GLU A 182 31.07 11.18 -4.16
CA GLU A 182 30.30 9.92 -4.28
C GLU A 182 28.88 10.16 -4.81
N LEU A 183 28.45 11.42 -4.90
CA LEU A 183 27.12 11.81 -5.40
C LEU A 183 27.05 11.92 -6.93
N GLY A 184 27.97 11.25 -7.62
CA GLY A 184 28.02 11.19 -9.08
C GLY A 184 26.89 10.37 -9.70
N ARG A 185 26.91 10.26 -11.02
CA ARG A 185 26.07 9.29 -11.73
C ARG A 185 26.68 7.89 -11.61
N ASP A 186 25.83 6.89 -11.43
CA ASP A 186 26.27 5.49 -11.45
C ASP A 186 26.70 5.05 -12.87
N ALA A 187 27.19 3.81 -13.00
CA ALA A 187 27.62 3.23 -14.27
C ALA A 187 26.50 3.17 -15.32
N GLU A 188 25.23 3.21 -14.89
CA GLU A 188 24.04 3.23 -15.74
C GLU A 188 23.50 4.64 -16.00
N GLY A 189 24.22 5.69 -15.56
CA GLY A 189 23.87 7.08 -15.77
C GLY A 189 22.78 7.64 -14.85
N ARG A 190 22.33 6.89 -13.84
CA ARG A 190 21.32 7.33 -12.85
C ARG A 190 21.97 8.22 -11.80
N LEU A 191 21.21 9.20 -11.31
CA LEU A 191 21.64 10.08 -10.23
C LEU A 191 21.61 9.32 -8.90
N HIS A 192 22.55 9.64 -8.02
CA HIS A 192 22.57 9.07 -6.66
C HIS A 192 21.29 9.46 -5.88
N PRO A 193 20.59 8.53 -5.19
CA PRO A 193 19.33 8.82 -4.50
C PRO A 193 19.39 9.98 -3.49
N PHE A 194 20.56 10.15 -2.85
CA PHE A 194 20.76 11.25 -1.92
C PHE A 194 20.72 12.63 -2.62
N VAL A 195 21.09 12.73 -3.89
CA VAL A 195 21.01 14.00 -4.65
C VAL A 195 19.56 14.45 -4.79
N GLU A 196 18.64 13.53 -5.03
CA GLU A 196 17.20 13.84 -5.09
C GLU A 196 16.68 14.35 -3.74
N THR A 197 17.10 13.71 -2.66
CA THR A 197 16.73 14.10 -1.29
C THR A 197 17.29 15.50 -0.95
N ILE A 198 18.56 15.77 -1.26
CA ILE A 198 19.19 17.09 -1.09
C ILE A 198 18.42 18.14 -1.89
N ASN A 199 18.10 17.89 -3.15
CA ASN A 199 17.35 18.83 -4.00
C ASN A 199 15.95 19.10 -3.44
N LEU A 200 15.25 18.06 -2.98
CA LEU A 200 13.92 18.16 -2.40
C LEU A 200 13.95 19.00 -1.10
N MET A 201 14.84 18.65 -0.17
CA MET A 201 15.03 19.37 1.07
C MET A 201 15.49 20.81 0.85
N GLY A 202 16.26 21.07 -0.21
CA GLY A 202 16.74 22.40 -0.57
C GLY A 202 15.61 23.31 -1.05
N ARG A 203 14.68 22.79 -1.87
CA ARG A 203 13.48 23.53 -2.30
C ARG A 203 12.59 23.90 -1.11
N GLU A 204 12.52 23.04 -0.11
CA GLU A 204 11.75 23.26 1.12
C GLU A 204 12.51 24.06 2.20
N GLY A 205 13.79 24.37 1.98
CA GLY A 205 14.62 25.14 2.93
C GLY A 205 14.93 24.39 4.22
N LEU A 206 14.98 23.06 4.20
CA LEU A 206 15.06 22.21 5.39
C LEU A 206 16.46 22.00 5.96
N TYR A 207 17.51 22.37 5.24
CA TYR A 207 18.89 22.17 5.69
C TYR A 207 19.80 23.38 5.41
N ARG A 208 20.95 23.41 6.08
CA ARG A 208 22.10 24.25 5.70
C ARG A 208 23.32 23.39 5.45
N GLU A 209 24.16 23.78 4.51
CA GLU A 209 25.40 23.07 4.19
C GLU A 209 26.63 23.81 4.73
N ILE A 210 27.56 23.04 5.30
CA ILE A 210 28.90 23.46 5.68
C ILE A 210 29.89 22.64 4.84
N PRO A 211 30.35 23.16 3.70
CA PRO A 211 31.32 22.47 2.86
C PRO A 211 32.73 22.59 3.45
N LEU A 212 33.42 21.45 3.58
CA LEU A 212 34.82 21.40 4.02
C LEU A 212 35.75 21.30 2.82
N PHE A 213 36.56 22.34 2.66
CA PHE A 213 37.59 22.42 1.64
C PHE A 213 38.94 21.90 2.15
N ASN A 214 39.82 21.54 1.22
CA ASN A 214 41.21 21.24 1.57
C ASN A 214 41.89 22.45 2.21
N LEU A 215 42.88 22.20 3.05
CA LEU A 215 43.66 23.23 3.72
C LEU A 215 44.56 23.98 2.74
N ASP A 216 44.78 25.25 3.02
CA ASP A 216 45.80 26.05 2.37
C ASP A 216 47.19 25.79 2.99
N GLN A 217 48.21 26.48 2.49
CA GLN A 217 49.58 26.32 2.98
C GLN A 217 49.73 26.64 4.48
N ASP A 218 49.00 27.64 4.99
CA ASP A 218 49.03 27.99 6.41
C ASP A 218 48.45 26.86 7.27
N GLY A 219 47.30 26.31 6.86
CA GLY A 219 46.70 25.16 7.53
C GLY A 219 47.59 23.91 7.49
N VAL A 220 48.25 23.64 6.36
CA VAL A 220 49.22 22.55 6.21
C VAL A 220 50.40 22.72 7.18
N GLY A 221 50.93 23.94 7.26
CA GLY A 221 52.02 24.28 8.19
C GLY A 221 51.62 24.02 9.63
N LYS A 222 50.49 24.55 10.07
CA LYS A 222 49.97 24.38 11.43
C LYS A 222 49.74 22.91 11.82
N ILE A 223 49.21 22.08 10.90
CA ILE A 223 49.11 20.63 11.15
C ILE A 223 50.49 20.01 11.37
N ALA A 224 51.46 20.36 10.51
CA ALA A 224 52.81 19.81 10.61
C ALA A 224 53.51 20.25 11.91
N GLU A 225 53.37 21.51 12.30
CA GLU A 225 53.93 22.03 13.56
C GLU A 225 53.31 21.35 14.78
N SER A 226 51.98 21.13 14.76
CA SER A 226 51.27 20.43 15.83
C SER A 226 51.75 19.01 16.01
N MET A 227 51.99 18.28 14.92
CA MET A 227 52.44 16.89 14.99
C MET A 227 53.92 16.78 15.36
N LEU A 228 54.75 17.74 14.95
CA LEU A 228 56.20 17.69 15.18
C LEU A 228 56.64 18.40 16.46
N GLY A 229 55.75 19.14 17.13
CA GLY A 229 56.03 19.83 18.38
C GLY A 229 56.99 21.02 18.23
N GLY A 230 57.01 21.66 17.05
CA GLY A 230 57.90 22.79 16.75
C GLY A 230 57.67 23.37 15.36
N LYS A 231 58.23 24.55 15.09
CA LYS A 231 58.06 25.24 13.80
C LYS A 231 58.55 24.38 12.63
N VAL A 232 57.93 24.52 11.46
CA VAL A 232 58.35 23.81 10.22
C VAL A 232 58.92 24.81 9.21
N ASN A 233 59.88 24.37 8.41
CA ASN A 233 60.42 25.25 7.37
C ASN A 233 59.48 25.31 6.15
N GLN A 234 59.54 26.44 5.41
CA GLN A 234 58.65 26.68 4.26
C GLN A 234 58.78 25.60 3.18
N LYS A 235 59.98 25.07 2.93
CA LYS A 235 60.20 23.98 1.96
C LYS A 235 59.43 22.71 2.33
N LEU A 236 59.35 22.35 3.62
CA LEU A 236 58.55 21.21 4.07
C LEU A 236 57.06 21.49 3.84
N VAL A 237 56.57 22.69 4.17
CA VAL A 237 55.17 23.08 3.93
C VAL A 237 54.81 23.04 2.43
N GLU A 238 55.66 23.59 1.57
CA GLU A 238 55.47 23.55 0.11
C GLU A 238 55.45 22.12 -0.42
N LYS A 239 56.33 21.26 0.11
CA LYS A 239 56.35 19.83 -0.26
C LYS A 239 55.10 19.11 0.24
N LEU A 240 54.69 19.32 1.48
CA LEU A 240 53.45 18.77 2.02
C LEU A 240 52.25 19.25 1.20
N MET A 241 52.16 20.54 0.87
CA MET A 241 51.07 21.12 0.09
C MET A 241 51.01 20.55 -1.32
N LYS A 242 52.17 20.48 -2.01
CA LYS A 242 52.25 19.95 -3.37
C LYS A 242 51.77 18.50 -3.46
N GLU A 243 52.12 17.70 -2.46
CA GLU A 243 51.90 16.25 -2.49
C GLU A 243 50.56 15.84 -1.87
N SER A 244 50.04 16.59 -0.90
CA SER A 244 48.72 16.35 -0.28
C SER A 244 47.56 17.10 -0.94
N GLN A 245 47.87 18.13 -1.74
CA GLN A 245 46.90 19.13 -2.22
C GLN A 245 46.04 19.71 -1.08
N GLY A 246 46.60 19.79 0.14
CA GLY A 246 45.91 20.31 1.32
C GLY A 246 44.95 19.33 2.00
N ASN A 247 44.87 18.06 1.60
CA ASN A 247 44.00 17.09 2.27
C ASN A 247 44.59 16.71 3.65
N PRO A 248 43.89 16.97 4.78
CA PRO A 248 44.39 16.71 6.13
C PRO A 248 44.89 15.29 6.34
N LEU A 249 44.16 14.29 5.83
CA LEU A 249 44.56 12.89 5.94
C LEU A 249 45.90 12.63 5.27
N PHE A 250 46.15 13.16 4.07
CA PHE A 250 47.44 12.97 3.40
C PHE A 250 48.59 13.71 4.07
N ILE A 251 48.31 14.87 4.66
CA ILE A 251 49.34 15.62 5.39
C ILE A 251 49.81 14.80 6.59
N VAL A 252 48.87 14.29 7.40
CA VAL A 252 49.13 13.46 8.57
C VAL A 252 49.89 12.19 8.18
N GLU A 253 49.42 11.48 7.17
CA GLU A 253 50.04 10.23 6.72
C GLU A 253 51.43 10.46 6.13
N PHE A 254 51.63 11.56 5.39
CA PHE A 254 52.94 11.88 4.82
C PHE A 254 53.95 12.26 5.91
N LEU A 255 53.52 13.01 6.94
CA LEU A 255 54.36 13.32 8.11
C LEU A 255 54.75 12.06 8.90
N ARG A 256 53.80 11.14 9.12
CA ARG A 256 54.08 9.84 9.76
C ARG A 256 55.14 9.05 8.97
N MET A 257 54.98 8.96 7.65
CA MET A 257 55.95 8.30 6.76
C MET A 257 57.34 8.96 6.83
N LEU A 258 57.42 10.29 6.80
CA LEU A 258 58.69 11.01 6.90
C LEU A 258 59.37 10.80 8.26
N SER A 259 58.60 10.70 9.35
CA SER A 259 59.10 10.39 10.69
C SER A 259 59.61 8.94 10.82
N GLU A 260 58.90 7.97 10.23
CA GLU A 260 59.28 6.55 10.24
C GLU A 260 60.61 6.31 9.52
N HIS A 261 60.82 7.00 8.40
CA HIS A 261 62.05 6.86 7.60
C HIS A 261 63.22 7.76 8.05
N GLY A 262 63.08 8.49 9.16
CA GLY A 262 64.14 9.38 9.67
C GLY A 262 64.44 10.56 8.74
N ASN A 263 63.47 10.96 7.91
CA ASN A 263 63.62 12.02 6.91
C ASN A 263 63.32 13.42 7.45
N LEU A 264 62.97 13.53 8.73
CA LEU A 264 62.71 14.78 9.43
C LEU A 264 63.84 15.04 10.41
N ILE A 265 64.53 16.17 10.25
CA ILE A 265 65.61 16.59 11.13
C ILE A 265 65.32 17.98 11.72
N PRO A 266 65.51 18.17 13.04
CA PRO A 266 65.43 19.48 13.66
C PRO A 266 66.72 20.27 13.39
N GLU A 267 66.61 21.46 12.79
CA GLU A 267 67.73 22.38 12.55
C GLU A 267 67.34 23.79 12.98
N LYS A 268 68.13 24.39 13.89
CA LYS A 268 67.93 25.78 14.39
C LYS A 268 66.46 26.11 14.75
N TYR A 269 65.82 25.27 15.57
CA TYR A 269 64.43 25.43 16.04
C TYR A 269 63.33 25.23 14.99
N GLN A 270 63.65 24.67 13.82
CA GLN A 270 62.66 24.30 12.81
C GLN A 270 62.87 22.87 12.30
N TRP A 271 61.79 22.18 11.98
CA TRP A 271 61.81 20.88 11.31
C TRP A 271 61.99 21.05 9.80
N ARG A 272 62.88 20.25 9.21
CA ARG A 272 63.07 20.19 7.75
C ARG A 272 63.27 18.77 7.24
N LEU A 273 63.19 18.62 5.92
CA LEU A 273 63.55 17.40 5.21
C LEU A 273 65.08 17.18 5.21
N SER A 274 65.51 15.95 5.46
CA SER A 274 66.92 15.53 5.35
C SER A 274 67.37 15.29 3.91
N VAL A 275 66.44 14.92 3.00
CA VAL A 275 66.71 14.65 1.58
C VAL A 275 65.65 15.32 0.70
N GLU A 276 66.07 16.04 -0.35
CA GLU A 276 65.16 16.75 -1.29
C GLU A 276 64.46 15.81 -2.30
N LYS A 277 65.06 14.65 -2.59
CA LYS A 277 64.49 13.62 -3.49
C LYS A 277 63.85 12.46 -2.72
N LEU A 278 62.74 12.74 -2.05
CA LEU A 278 61.77 11.71 -1.72
C LEU A 278 60.62 11.81 -2.72
N GLY A 279 60.54 10.80 -3.59
CA GLY A 279 59.41 10.60 -4.49
C GLY A 279 58.19 10.20 -3.67
N MET A 280 57.18 11.07 -3.67
CA MET A 280 55.89 10.77 -3.08
C MET A 280 55.16 9.78 -3.98
N PRO A 281 54.45 8.81 -3.40
CA PRO A 281 53.38 8.17 -4.11
C PRO A 281 52.31 9.22 -4.46
N SER A 282 51.92 9.30 -5.73
CA SER A 282 51.08 10.38 -6.27
C SER A 282 49.60 10.31 -5.85
N LYS A 283 49.20 9.22 -5.17
CA LYS A 283 47.82 8.88 -4.82
C LYS A 283 47.76 8.15 -3.48
N VAL A 284 46.67 8.35 -2.73
CA VAL A 284 46.28 7.59 -1.52
C VAL A 284 46.48 6.09 -1.70
N LYS A 285 46.10 5.60 -2.88
CA LYS A 285 46.23 4.20 -3.26
C LYS A 285 47.67 3.72 -3.12
N GLU A 286 48.65 4.49 -3.55
CA GLU A 286 50.05 4.05 -3.54
C GLU A 286 50.66 4.05 -2.12
N VAL A 287 50.23 4.94 -1.22
CA VAL A 287 50.59 4.89 0.21
C VAL A 287 50.00 3.63 0.87
N ILE A 288 48.72 3.36 0.59
CA ILE A 288 48.04 2.15 1.07
C ILE A 288 48.73 0.89 0.51
N MET A 289 49.08 0.89 -0.78
CA MET A 289 49.76 -0.23 -1.45
C MET A 289 51.11 -0.52 -0.83
N ARG A 290 51.90 0.49 -0.46
CA ARG A 290 53.18 0.25 0.24
C ARG A 290 53.01 -0.44 1.59
N ARG A 291 51.99 -0.07 2.38
CA ARG A 291 51.69 -0.75 3.65
C ARG A 291 51.29 -2.21 3.41
N ILE A 292 50.46 -2.41 2.40
CA ILE A 292 50.02 -3.71 1.91
C ILE A 292 51.20 -4.58 1.45
N GLU A 293 52.16 -4.03 0.71
CA GLU A 293 53.32 -4.75 0.16
C GLU A 293 54.28 -5.26 1.24
N THR A 294 54.27 -4.63 2.43
CA THR A 294 55.06 -5.06 3.58
C THR A 294 54.40 -6.15 4.42
N LEU A 295 53.19 -6.60 4.06
CA LEU A 295 52.49 -7.67 4.76
C LEU A 295 53.08 -9.02 4.40
N ARG A 296 53.20 -9.90 5.41
CA ARG A 296 53.52 -11.30 5.16
C ARG A 296 52.36 -11.99 4.40
N PRO A 297 52.59 -13.09 3.68
CA PRO A 297 51.54 -13.76 2.89
C PRO A 297 50.32 -14.21 3.70
N ASP A 298 50.52 -14.65 4.95
CA ASP A 298 49.49 -15.00 5.92
C ASP A 298 48.64 -13.77 6.32
N GLN A 299 49.31 -12.66 6.67
CA GLN A 299 48.66 -11.39 7.02
C GLN A 299 47.85 -10.84 5.85
N ARG A 300 48.42 -10.89 4.63
CA ARG A 300 47.74 -10.44 3.41
C ARG A 300 46.47 -11.24 3.16
N ARG A 301 46.51 -12.56 3.34
CA ARG A 301 45.37 -13.45 3.10
C ARG A 301 44.22 -13.21 4.09
N VAL A 302 44.53 -12.96 5.36
CA VAL A 302 43.55 -12.56 6.38
C VAL A 302 42.86 -11.25 5.99
N LEU A 303 43.64 -10.24 5.57
CA LEU A 303 43.09 -8.95 5.15
C LEU A 303 42.32 -9.01 3.83
N ASP A 304 42.70 -9.89 2.90
CA ASP A 304 41.92 -10.13 1.68
C ASP A 304 40.52 -10.63 2.03
N VAL A 305 40.40 -11.69 2.85
CA VAL A 305 39.09 -12.21 3.29
C VAL A 305 38.30 -11.14 4.06
N ALA A 306 38.95 -10.45 5.01
CA ALA A 306 38.33 -9.36 5.75
C ALA A 306 37.77 -8.27 4.82
N SER A 307 38.51 -7.92 3.76
CA SER A 307 38.08 -6.89 2.81
C SER A 307 36.83 -7.27 2.02
N VAL A 308 36.65 -8.57 1.77
CA VAL A 308 35.47 -9.15 1.10
C VAL A 308 34.27 -9.19 2.05
N ILE A 309 34.47 -9.46 3.34
CA ILE A 309 33.41 -9.47 4.36
C ILE A 309 32.80 -8.06 4.52
N GLY A 310 33.61 -7.06 4.83
CA GLY A 310 33.06 -5.75 5.19
C GLY A 310 34.06 -4.82 5.86
N GLU A 311 33.62 -3.62 6.24
CA GLU A 311 34.45 -2.68 7.01
C GLU A 311 34.65 -3.13 8.46
N LYS A 312 33.63 -3.78 9.02
CA LYS A 312 33.62 -4.43 10.32
C LYS A 312 33.44 -5.94 10.12
N PHE A 313 34.25 -6.75 10.78
CA PHE A 313 34.23 -8.21 10.58
C PHE A 313 34.54 -8.98 11.87
N ASN A 314 33.92 -10.16 12.00
CA ASN A 314 34.18 -11.10 13.09
C ASN A 314 35.34 -12.04 12.70
N PRO A 315 36.38 -12.19 13.55
CA PRO A 315 37.48 -13.15 13.35
C PRO A 315 37.02 -14.59 13.08
N ASP A 316 35.90 -15.03 13.66
CA ASP A 316 35.36 -16.39 13.53
C ASP A 316 34.98 -16.70 12.08
N LEU A 317 34.42 -15.72 11.39
CA LEU A 317 34.05 -15.86 9.99
C LEU A 317 35.30 -16.03 9.11
N ILE A 318 36.37 -15.30 9.42
CA ILE A 318 37.67 -15.44 8.72
C ILE A 318 38.27 -16.82 9.01
N ALA A 319 38.24 -17.26 10.26
CA ALA A 319 38.75 -18.58 10.67
C ALA A 319 38.03 -19.71 9.92
N GLY A 320 36.70 -19.63 9.82
CA GLY A 320 35.90 -20.58 9.04
C GLY A 320 36.22 -20.58 7.55
N VAL A 321 36.35 -19.40 6.93
CA VAL A 321 36.67 -19.26 5.49
C VAL A 321 38.08 -19.79 5.18
N LEU A 322 39.06 -19.50 6.03
CA LEU A 322 40.45 -19.94 5.84
C LEU A 322 40.71 -21.35 6.37
N SER A 323 39.72 -21.99 7.02
CA SER A 323 39.87 -23.29 7.69
C SER A 323 41.04 -23.30 8.68
N LYS A 324 41.21 -22.20 9.43
CA LYS A 324 42.27 -22.00 10.45
C LYS A 324 41.69 -21.97 11.86
N ASN A 325 42.56 -22.17 12.85
CA ASN A 325 42.17 -21.98 14.25
C ASN A 325 41.90 -20.49 14.54
N GLN A 326 40.87 -20.20 15.32
CA GLN A 326 40.49 -18.83 15.71
C GLN A 326 41.64 -18.07 16.39
N LEU A 327 42.40 -18.72 17.28
CA LEU A 327 43.54 -18.11 17.96
C LEU A 327 44.63 -17.67 16.98
N GLU A 328 44.90 -18.45 15.94
CA GLU A 328 45.89 -18.12 14.91
C GLU A 328 45.48 -16.85 14.12
N ILE A 329 44.17 -16.71 13.83
CA ILE A 329 43.63 -15.51 13.21
C ILE A 329 43.74 -14.30 14.14
N LEU A 330 43.39 -14.45 15.41
CA LEU A 330 43.49 -13.37 16.42
C LEU A 330 44.94 -12.90 16.62
N GLU A 331 45.90 -13.83 16.68
CA GLU A 331 47.34 -13.50 16.73
C GLU A 331 47.78 -12.71 15.50
N THR A 332 47.37 -13.16 14.31
CA THR A 332 47.69 -12.48 13.05
C THR A 332 47.09 -11.06 13.00
N LEU A 333 45.83 -10.90 13.41
CA LEU A 333 45.15 -9.59 13.47
C LEU A 333 45.82 -8.66 14.49
N ASN A 334 46.25 -9.18 15.64
CA ASN A 334 46.96 -8.42 16.68
C ASN A 334 48.32 -7.91 16.18
N GLU A 335 49.05 -8.72 15.40
CA GLU A 335 50.29 -8.28 14.76
C GLU A 335 50.04 -7.14 13.76
N ILE A 336 49.01 -7.25 12.93
CA ILE A 336 48.64 -6.20 11.95
C ILE A 336 48.27 -4.90 12.66
N LEU A 337 47.50 -5.00 13.76
CA LEU A 337 47.08 -3.86 14.57
C LEU A 337 48.29 -3.12 15.16
N LYS A 338 49.24 -3.85 15.76
CA LYS A 338 50.42 -3.25 16.39
C LYS A 338 51.44 -2.69 15.40
N SER A 339 51.60 -3.31 14.23
CA SER A 339 52.74 -3.03 13.34
C SER A 339 52.40 -2.16 12.12
N LYS A 340 51.12 -2.03 11.74
CA LYS A 340 50.74 -1.39 10.46
C LYS A 340 49.63 -0.33 10.55
N SER A 341 48.98 -0.16 11.70
CA SER A 341 47.83 0.77 11.88
C SER A 341 46.79 0.64 10.76
N LEU A 342 46.47 -0.59 10.34
CA LEU A 342 45.46 -0.88 9.29
C LEU A 342 44.10 -1.23 9.87
N LEU A 343 44.07 -1.65 11.14
CA LEU A 343 42.90 -2.14 11.85
C LEU A 343 42.81 -1.48 13.22
N ARG A 344 41.58 -1.37 13.71
CA ARG A 344 41.22 -1.02 15.10
C ARG A 344 40.25 -2.06 15.65
N VAL A 345 40.20 -2.17 16.98
CA VAL A 345 39.27 -3.07 17.69
C VAL A 345 38.11 -2.25 18.22
N GLU A 346 36.90 -2.71 17.97
CA GLU A 346 35.65 -2.20 18.55
C GLU A 346 34.91 -3.37 19.19
N GLU A 347 34.95 -3.44 20.52
CA GLU A 347 34.41 -4.57 21.31
C GLU A 347 35.01 -5.92 20.85
N ASP A 348 34.17 -6.83 20.34
CA ASP A 348 34.57 -8.16 19.85
C ASP A 348 34.85 -8.20 18.34
N PHE A 349 34.80 -7.04 17.67
CA PHE A 349 34.99 -6.93 16.22
C PHE A 349 36.26 -6.18 15.85
N TYR A 350 36.76 -6.51 14.65
CA TYR A 350 37.83 -5.75 14.01
C TYR A 350 37.24 -4.86 12.93
N VAL A 351 37.73 -3.63 12.86
CA VAL A 351 37.31 -2.63 11.89
C VAL A 351 38.54 -2.14 11.14
N PHE A 352 38.42 -1.94 9.83
CA PHE A 352 39.46 -1.24 9.08
C PHE A 352 39.61 0.18 9.63
N ASP A 353 40.84 0.58 9.96
CA ASP A 353 41.11 1.91 10.54
C ASP A 353 40.58 3.03 9.62
N HIS A 354 40.58 2.76 8.31
CA HIS A 354 39.93 3.60 7.32
C HIS A 354 39.28 2.74 6.22
N ALA A 355 38.05 3.10 5.82
CA ALA A 355 37.31 2.51 4.69
C ALA A 355 38.14 2.34 3.40
N LYS A 356 39.10 3.25 3.14
CA LYS A 356 39.92 3.21 1.92
C LYS A 356 40.93 2.05 1.92
N PHE A 357 41.36 1.57 3.09
CA PHE A 357 42.22 0.38 3.18
C PHE A 357 41.48 -0.85 2.65
N ARG A 358 40.24 -1.06 3.10
CA ARG A 358 39.36 -2.11 2.61
C ARG A 358 39.16 -2.02 1.10
N GLU A 359 38.82 -0.84 0.59
CA GLU A 359 38.53 -0.65 -0.83
C GLU A 359 39.74 -0.99 -1.71
N VAL A 360 40.94 -0.51 -1.33
CA VAL A 360 42.18 -0.82 -2.07
C VAL A 360 42.51 -2.30 -1.98
N LEU A 361 42.45 -2.89 -0.78
CA LEU A 361 42.66 -4.34 -0.59
C LEU A 361 41.74 -5.15 -1.51
N TYR A 362 40.43 -4.87 -1.43
CA TYR A 362 39.42 -5.55 -2.22
C TYR A 362 39.66 -5.37 -3.72
N GLN A 363 39.99 -4.17 -4.21
CA GLN A 363 40.25 -3.93 -5.63
C GLN A 363 41.42 -4.76 -6.18
N GLU A 364 42.47 -4.98 -5.40
CA GLU A 364 43.66 -5.75 -5.80
C GLU A 364 43.43 -7.27 -5.83
N ILE A 365 42.38 -7.79 -5.18
CA ILE A 365 42.05 -9.22 -5.27
C ILE A 365 41.63 -9.54 -6.71
N SER A 366 42.24 -10.57 -7.28
CA SER A 366 41.90 -11.05 -8.62
C SER A 366 40.45 -11.53 -8.69
N SER A 367 39.79 -11.37 -9.84
CA SER A 367 38.39 -11.75 -10.00
C SER A 367 38.07 -13.21 -9.62
N PRO A 368 38.91 -14.22 -9.93
CA PRO A 368 38.68 -15.59 -9.48
C PRO A 368 38.75 -15.75 -7.95
N LEU A 369 39.70 -15.09 -7.29
CA LEU A 369 39.83 -15.13 -5.83
C LEU A 369 38.66 -14.42 -5.15
N LYS A 370 38.21 -13.27 -5.68
CA LYS A 370 37.00 -12.60 -5.20
C LYS A 370 35.82 -13.55 -5.18
N ARG A 371 35.56 -14.24 -6.29
CA ARG A 371 34.44 -15.20 -6.37
C ARG A 371 34.58 -16.32 -5.33
N GLY A 372 35.77 -16.91 -5.22
CA GLY A 372 36.03 -17.97 -4.24
C GLY A 372 35.84 -17.50 -2.79
N TYR A 373 36.32 -16.31 -2.44
CA TYR A 373 36.10 -15.75 -1.11
C TYR A 373 34.63 -15.42 -0.85
N HIS A 374 33.92 -14.82 -1.80
CA HIS A 374 32.49 -14.56 -1.64
C HIS A 374 31.70 -15.87 -1.46
N GLU A 375 32.02 -16.91 -2.22
CA GLU A 375 31.36 -18.22 -2.09
C GLU A 375 31.61 -18.85 -0.71
N ALA A 376 32.88 -18.89 -0.29
CA ALA A 376 33.25 -19.44 1.02
C ALA A 376 32.63 -18.66 2.19
N ILE A 377 32.60 -17.31 2.10
CA ILE A 377 31.94 -16.46 3.11
C ILE A 377 30.44 -16.78 3.16
N ALA A 378 29.76 -16.85 2.02
CA ALA A 378 28.34 -17.15 1.96
C ALA A 378 28.00 -18.52 2.56
N GLU A 379 28.83 -19.54 2.29
CA GLU A 379 28.64 -20.87 2.87
C GLU A 379 28.84 -20.88 4.40
N GLN A 380 29.80 -20.13 4.92
CA GLN A 380 29.98 -20.02 6.37
C GLN A 380 28.81 -19.29 7.03
N ILE A 381 28.32 -18.20 6.44
CA ILE A 381 27.12 -17.50 6.92
C ILE A 381 25.89 -18.42 6.85
N GLU A 382 25.70 -19.15 5.75
CA GLU A 382 24.60 -20.10 5.57
C GLU A 382 24.65 -21.20 6.63
N ASN A 383 25.82 -21.79 6.88
CA ASN A 383 26.01 -22.87 7.85
C ASN A 383 25.80 -22.41 9.30
N ALA A 384 26.35 -21.26 9.68
CA ALA A 384 26.21 -20.72 11.03
C ALA A 384 24.75 -20.41 11.39
N ASN A 385 23.94 -20.06 10.39
CA ASN A 385 22.55 -19.63 10.60
C ASN A 385 21.50 -20.70 10.25
N LYS A 386 21.88 -21.97 10.01
CA LYS A 386 20.92 -23.05 9.67
C LYS A 386 19.80 -23.24 10.70
N ASN A 387 20.08 -22.97 11.97
CA ASN A 387 19.15 -23.12 13.08
C ASN A 387 18.77 -21.78 13.74
N SER A 388 19.12 -20.65 13.11
CA SER A 388 18.75 -19.32 13.59
C SER A 388 17.35 -18.96 13.10
N GLU A 389 16.57 -18.26 13.94
CA GLU A 389 15.29 -17.67 13.51
C GLU A 389 15.50 -16.49 12.54
N GLU A 390 16.68 -15.86 12.57
CA GLU A 390 17.04 -14.75 11.70
C GLU A 390 18.19 -15.13 10.77
N ILE A 391 17.87 -15.28 9.48
CA ILE A 391 18.85 -15.54 8.43
C ILE A 391 19.13 -14.23 7.70
N PRO A 392 20.41 -13.82 7.53
CA PRO A 392 20.76 -12.59 6.82
C PRO A 392 20.64 -12.79 5.30
N PHE A 393 19.40 -12.85 4.79
CA PHE A 393 19.12 -13.19 3.40
C PHE A 393 19.78 -12.25 2.39
N SER A 394 19.83 -10.95 2.70
CA SER A 394 20.40 -9.96 1.79
C SER A 394 21.93 -10.07 1.69
N ASP A 395 22.63 -10.38 2.78
CA ASP A 395 24.08 -10.64 2.77
C ASP A 395 24.39 -11.92 1.99
N LEU A 396 23.63 -12.99 2.21
CA LEU A 396 23.75 -14.23 1.44
C LEU A 396 23.51 -13.98 -0.06
N ALA A 397 22.49 -13.19 -0.40
CA ALA A 397 22.22 -12.80 -1.78
C ALA A 397 23.41 -12.04 -2.38
N TYR A 398 23.94 -11.03 -1.67
CA TYR A 398 25.09 -10.26 -2.11
C TYR A 398 26.30 -11.15 -2.40
N HIS A 399 26.71 -11.97 -1.43
CA HIS A 399 27.89 -12.82 -1.58
C HIS A 399 27.71 -13.87 -2.70
N TYR A 400 26.55 -14.54 -2.81
CA TYR A 400 26.35 -15.49 -3.91
C TYR A 400 26.29 -14.84 -5.29
N ILE A 401 25.78 -13.60 -5.39
CA ILE A 401 25.80 -12.83 -6.64
C ILE A 401 27.26 -12.52 -7.04
N GLN A 402 28.07 -12.05 -6.10
CA GLN A 402 29.49 -11.74 -6.36
C GLN A 402 30.31 -13.00 -6.66
N ALA A 403 29.95 -14.14 -6.06
CA ALA A 403 30.53 -15.45 -6.38
C ALA A 403 30.16 -15.94 -7.79
N GLY A 404 29.03 -15.49 -8.33
CA GLY A 404 28.48 -15.97 -9.59
C GLY A 404 27.69 -17.28 -9.44
N ASN A 405 27.35 -17.69 -8.21
CA ASN A 405 26.54 -18.87 -7.94
C ASN A 405 25.06 -18.55 -8.22
N LYS A 406 24.61 -18.81 -9.45
CA LYS A 406 23.30 -18.38 -9.94
C LYS A 406 22.11 -18.95 -9.14
N GLU A 407 22.16 -20.23 -8.79
CA GLU A 407 21.07 -20.92 -8.11
C GLU A 407 20.83 -20.32 -6.71
N LYS A 408 21.89 -20.23 -5.91
CA LYS A 408 21.81 -19.63 -4.57
C LYS A 408 21.55 -18.12 -4.64
N SER A 409 22.04 -17.42 -5.66
CA SER A 409 21.73 -16.00 -5.90
C SER A 409 20.23 -15.77 -6.07
N VAL A 410 19.54 -16.61 -6.87
CA VAL A 410 18.09 -16.53 -7.06
C VAL A 410 17.35 -16.85 -5.76
N LYS A 411 17.72 -17.94 -5.08
CA LYS A 411 17.12 -18.36 -3.80
C LYS A 411 17.17 -17.25 -2.76
N TYR A 412 18.35 -16.71 -2.49
CA TYR A 412 18.55 -15.73 -1.42
C TYR A 412 18.07 -14.33 -1.81
N SER A 413 18.15 -13.93 -3.08
CA SER A 413 17.56 -12.66 -3.51
C SER A 413 16.03 -12.67 -3.43
N LEU A 414 15.37 -13.80 -3.72
CA LEU A 414 13.92 -13.93 -3.53
C LEU A 414 13.54 -13.75 -2.05
N ALA A 415 14.23 -14.47 -1.16
CA ALA A 415 13.99 -14.38 0.28
C ALA A 415 14.25 -12.97 0.82
N ALA A 416 15.37 -12.34 0.41
CA ALA A 416 15.70 -10.96 0.78
C ALA A 416 14.64 -9.96 0.28
N GLY A 417 14.13 -10.14 -0.94
CA GLY A 417 13.06 -9.30 -1.48
C GLY A 417 11.74 -9.45 -0.71
N GLN A 418 11.39 -10.68 -0.31
CA GLN A 418 10.19 -10.94 0.49
C GLN A 418 10.31 -10.38 1.92
N GLU A 419 11.47 -10.56 2.55
CA GLU A 419 11.77 -9.98 3.86
C GLU A 419 11.75 -8.44 3.81
N ALA A 420 12.34 -7.86 2.76
CA ALA A 420 12.30 -6.42 2.54
C ALA A 420 10.87 -5.90 2.36
N LEU A 421 10.00 -6.59 1.61
CA LEU A 421 8.57 -6.23 1.54
C LEU A 421 7.88 -6.33 2.90
N ALA A 422 8.15 -7.40 3.67
CA ALA A 422 7.56 -7.60 4.99
C ALA A 422 8.00 -6.51 5.98
N ARG A 423 9.20 -5.94 5.81
CA ARG A 423 9.73 -4.80 6.56
C ARG A 423 9.49 -3.44 5.88
N PHE A 424 8.59 -3.35 4.90
CA PHE A 424 8.24 -2.11 4.18
C PHE A 424 9.41 -1.41 3.47
N SER A 425 10.49 -2.14 3.22
CA SER A 425 11.69 -1.70 2.52
C SER A 425 11.52 -1.90 1.03
N ASN A 426 10.48 -1.26 0.49
CA ASN A 426 9.96 -1.56 -0.83
C ASN A 426 10.97 -1.30 -1.96
N MET A 427 11.87 -0.32 -1.80
CA MET A 427 12.95 -0.06 -2.76
C MET A 427 14.01 -1.17 -2.77
N GLU A 428 14.38 -1.70 -1.60
CA GLU A 428 15.27 -2.86 -1.51
C GLU A 428 14.61 -4.12 -2.08
N ALA A 429 13.32 -4.32 -1.78
CA ALA A 429 12.54 -5.37 -2.41
C ALA A 429 12.56 -5.28 -3.94
N ILE A 430 12.30 -4.10 -4.51
CA ILE A 430 12.38 -3.84 -5.95
C ILE A 430 13.77 -4.19 -6.51
N LYS A 431 14.86 -3.81 -5.82
CA LYS A 431 16.23 -4.15 -6.25
C LYS A 431 16.44 -5.66 -6.30
N HIS A 432 16.07 -6.38 -5.24
CA HIS A 432 16.22 -7.83 -5.16
C HIS A 432 15.39 -8.56 -6.22
N PHE A 433 14.12 -8.22 -6.39
CA PHE A 433 13.27 -8.86 -7.39
C PHE A 433 13.73 -8.57 -8.83
N ASN A 434 14.17 -7.34 -9.13
CA ASN A 434 14.79 -7.04 -10.42
C ASN A 434 16.08 -7.83 -10.64
N CYS A 435 16.87 -8.07 -9.58
CA CYS A 435 18.05 -8.93 -9.67
C CYS A 435 17.66 -10.38 -10.03
N VAL A 436 16.66 -10.93 -9.35
CA VAL A 436 16.11 -12.27 -9.65
C VAL A 436 15.66 -12.37 -11.11
N LEU A 437 14.88 -11.40 -11.61
CA LEU A 437 14.39 -11.42 -12.99
C LEU A 437 15.52 -11.40 -14.03
N ARG A 438 16.58 -10.62 -13.80
CA ARG A 438 17.78 -10.61 -14.67
C ARG A 438 18.58 -11.92 -14.64
N LEU A 439 18.60 -12.61 -13.49
CA LEU A 439 19.30 -13.89 -13.34
C LEU A 439 18.53 -15.03 -14.01
N ILE A 440 17.19 -15.03 -13.88
CA ILE A 440 16.31 -16.08 -14.42
C ILE A 440 16.26 -16.06 -15.95
N GLU A 441 16.41 -14.91 -16.62
CA GLU A 441 16.50 -14.86 -18.10
C GLU A 441 17.60 -15.77 -18.69
N LYS A 442 18.56 -16.20 -17.86
CA LYS A 442 19.70 -17.04 -18.26
C LYS A 442 19.61 -18.48 -17.74
N ILE A 443 18.48 -18.88 -17.16
CA ILE A 443 18.29 -20.19 -16.51
C ILE A 443 16.89 -20.72 -16.83
N ASP A 444 16.82 -21.86 -17.53
CA ASP A 444 15.56 -22.52 -17.82
C ASP A 444 14.97 -23.21 -16.55
N GLY A 445 13.65 -23.38 -16.50
CA GLY A 445 12.96 -24.14 -15.44
C GLY A 445 12.61 -23.36 -14.16
N LEU A 446 12.84 -22.04 -14.09
CA LEU A 446 12.56 -21.20 -12.92
C LEU A 446 11.24 -20.39 -13.01
N ALA A 447 10.19 -20.98 -13.60
CA ALA A 447 8.91 -20.29 -13.84
C ALA A 447 8.20 -19.85 -12.55
N ASN A 448 8.29 -20.65 -11.48
CA ASN A 448 7.68 -20.32 -10.19
C ASN A 448 8.41 -19.12 -9.53
N GLN A 449 9.74 -19.17 -9.51
CA GLN A 449 10.60 -18.09 -9.00
C GLN A 449 10.37 -16.79 -9.76
N LYS A 450 10.21 -16.85 -11.09
CA LYS A 450 9.84 -15.69 -11.92
C LYS A 450 8.48 -15.12 -11.49
N SER A 451 7.50 -15.97 -11.25
CA SER A 451 6.16 -15.54 -10.81
C SER A 451 6.21 -14.85 -9.44
N ILE A 452 6.93 -15.44 -8.48
CA ILE A 452 7.13 -14.84 -7.14
C ILE A 452 7.85 -13.49 -7.25
N ALA A 453 8.90 -13.40 -8.07
CA ALA A 453 9.65 -12.16 -8.26
C ALA A 453 8.81 -11.06 -8.93
N LEU A 454 8.05 -11.38 -9.98
CA LEU A 454 7.15 -10.41 -10.62
C LEU A 454 6.06 -9.95 -9.66
N GLU A 455 5.49 -10.86 -8.89
CA GLU A 455 4.47 -10.51 -7.90
C GLU A 455 5.03 -9.60 -6.81
N GLY A 456 6.19 -9.93 -6.25
CA GLY A 456 6.88 -9.11 -5.26
C GLY A 456 7.32 -7.75 -5.81
N LEU A 457 7.78 -7.71 -7.07
CA LEU A 457 8.14 -6.47 -7.76
C LEU A 457 6.93 -5.57 -7.97
N GLY A 458 5.80 -6.14 -8.42
CA GLY A 458 4.55 -5.42 -8.58
C GLY A 458 4.02 -4.89 -7.25
N ASP A 459 4.11 -5.70 -6.18
CA ASP A 459 3.77 -5.28 -4.81
C ASP A 459 4.68 -4.13 -4.35
N GLY A 460 5.98 -4.19 -4.63
CA GLY A 460 6.95 -3.13 -4.31
C GLY A 460 6.69 -1.83 -5.08
N TYR A 461 6.36 -1.89 -6.38
CA TYR A 461 5.97 -0.72 -7.16
C TYR A 461 4.64 -0.13 -6.68
N TYR A 462 3.64 -0.98 -6.45
CA TYR A 462 2.38 -0.56 -5.85
C TYR A 462 2.63 0.14 -4.51
N ALA A 463 3.59 -0.38 -3.74
CA ALA A 463 3.93 0.17 -2.45
C ALA A 463 4.62 1.54 -2.47
N ASN A 464 5.32 1.86 -3.54
CA ASN A 464 5.91 3.18 -3.76
C ASN A 464 5.01 4.11 -4.60
N CYS A 465 3.72 3.79 -4.74
CA CYS A 465 2.78 4.54 -5.58
C CYS A 465 3.19 4.62 -7.07
N MET A 466 4.08 3.73 -7.53
CA MET A 466 4.49 3.58 -8.93
C MET A 466 3.44 2.74 -9.67
N PHE A 467 2.18 3.20 -9.66
CA PHE A 467 1.03 2.44 -10.15
C PHE A 467 1.15 2.01 -11.62
N PRO A 468 1.67 2.83 -12.56
CA PRO A 468 1.88 2.39 -13.94
C PRO A 468 2.86 1.21 -14.05
N ASP A 469 3.97 1.25 -13.31
CA ASP A 469 4.96 0.17 -13.28
C ASP A 469 4.40 -1.09 -12.60
N ALA A 470 3.59 -0.91 -11.55
CA ALA A 470 2.88 -2.01 -10.90
C ALA A 470 1.91 -2.71 -11.86
N VAL A 471 1.06 -1.95 -12.58
CA VAL A 471 0.14 -2.50 -13.59
C VAL A 471 0.91 -3.28 -14.65
N LYS A 472 1.97 -2.69 -15.22
CA LYS A 472 2.80 -3.35 -16.24
C LYS A 472 3.42 -4.64 -15.72
N THR A 473 3.93 -4.64 -14.49
CA THR A 473 4.55 -5.81 -13.87
C THR A 473 3.53 -6.92 -13.60
N PHE A 474 2.33 -6.57 -13.13
CA PHE A 474 1.26 -7.54 -12.93
C PHE A 474 0.68 -8.07 -14.25
N GLU A 475 0.64 -7.28 -15.33
CA GLU A 475 0.29 -7.78 -16.65
C GLU A 475 1.34 -8.77 -17.19
N GLU A 476 2.62 -8.57 -16.88
CA GLU A 476 3.67 -9.54 -17.19
C GLU A 476 3.50 -10.83 -16.37
N LEU A 477 3.18 -10.72 -15.07
CA LEU A 477 2.86 -11.87 -14.22
C LEU A 477 1.65 -12.66 -14.76
N ALA A 478 0.68 -11.98 -15.34
CA ALA A 478 -0.52 -12.60 -15.91
C ALA A 478 -0.25 -13.47 -17.16
N LYS A 479 1.00 -13.48 -17.67
CA LYS A 479 1.44 -14.43 -18.71
C LYS A 479 1.81 -15.80 -18.15
N SER A 480 1.81 -15.98 -16.82
CA SER A 480 2.05 -17.28 -16.17
C SER A 480 1.07 -18.34 -16.67
N GLU A 481 1.49 -19.60 -16.80
CA GLU A 481 0.61 -20.70 -17.24
C GLU A 481 -0.43 -21.09 -16.18
N THR A 482 -0.21 -20.72 -14.91
CA THR A 482 -1.11 -21.06 -13.80
C THR A 482 -2.30 -20.10 -13.74
N VAL A 483 -3.51 -20.60 -13.96
CA VAL A 483 -4.75 -19.80 -13.98
C VAL A 483 -4.95 -18.98 -12.70
N ALA A 484 -4.68 -19.57 -11.53
CA ALA A 484 -4.79 -18.87 -10.24
C ALA A 484 -3.82 -17.68 -10.12
N VAL A 485 -2.61 -17.80 -10.69
CA VAL A 485 -1.63 -16.69 -10.73
C VAL A 485 -2.10 -15.61 -11.69
N LYS A 486 -2.65 -15.98 -12.87
CA LYS A 486 -3.20 -15.00 -13.82
C LYS A 486 -4.31 -14.16 -13.21
N LEU A 487 -5.29 -14.80 -12.57
CA LEU A 487 -6.41 -14.12 -11.92
C LEU A 487 -5.93 -13.16 -10.84
N ARG A 488 -5.07 -13.63 -9.93
CA ARG A 488 -4.49 -12.81 -8.87
C ARG A 488 -3.71 -11.62 -9.44
N ALA A 489 -2.96 -11.82 -10.52
CA ALA A 489 -2.21 -10.77 -11.20
C ALA A 489 -3.13 -9.71 -11.80
N TYR A 490 -4.17 -10.10 -12.54
CA TYR A 490 -5.14 -9.14 -13.08
C TYR A 490 -5.87 -8.38 -11.97
N ARG A 491 -6.27 -9.06 -10.88
CA ARG A 491 -6.85 -8.39 -9.70
C ARG A 491 -5.92 -7.33 -9.13
N LYS A 492 -4.65 -7.66 -8.88
CA LYS A 492 -3.65 -6.70 -8.37
C LYS A 492 -3.40 -5.54 -9.35
N ALA A 493 -3.41 -5.82 -10.65
CA ALA A 493 -3.35 -4.78 -11.68
C ALA A 493 -4.58 -3.86 -11.62
N MET A 494 -5.79 -4.37 -11.40
CA MET A 494 -6.99 -3.53 -11.23
C MET A 494 -6.86 -2.63 -9.99
N ASP A 495 -6.31 -3.15 -8.90
CA ASP A 495 -6.09 -2.37 -7.68
C ASP A 495 -5.09 -1.22 -7.89
N ALA A 496 -4.02 -1.45 -8.65
CA ALA A 496 -3.09 -0.39 -9.07
C ALA A 496 -3.74 0.60 -10.05
N ALA A 497 -4.49 0.10 -11.05
CA ALA A 497 -5.14 0.92 -12.08
C ALA A 497 -6.19 1.89 -11.53
N TRP A 498 -6.76 1.60 -10.36
CA TRP A 498 -7.67 2.51 -9.66
C TRP A 498 -7.06 3.89 -9.41
N PHE A 499 -5.78 3.91 -9.02
CA PHE A 499 -5.07 5.13 -8.67
C PHE A 499 -4.48 5.87 -9.89
N ILE A 500 -4.40 5.21 -11.06
CA ILE A 500 -4.02 5.84 -12.33
C ILE A 500 -5.17 6.72 -12.88
N GLU A 501 -6.35 6.66 -12.26
CA GLU A 501 -7.56 7.36 -12.68
C GLU A 501 -7.97 7.10 -14.14
N ASN A 502 -7.63 5.94 -14.69
CA ASN A 502 -8.01 5.56 -16.05
C ASN A 502 -8.98 4.35 -16.04
N PRO A 503 -10.31 4.59 -16.13
CA PRO A 503 -11.29 3.51 -16.06
C PRO A 503 -11.22 2.51 -17.22
N PHE A 504 -10.67 2.91 -18.38
CA PHE A 504 -10.55 2.02 -19.54
C PHE A 504 -9.53 0.91 -19.33
N ILE A 505 -8.40 1.22 -18.68
CA ILE A 505 -7.41 0.21 -18.28
C ILE A 505 -8.07 -0.82 -17.35
N MET A 506 -8.87 -0.35 -16.40
CA MET A 506 -9.56 -1.23 -15.47
C MET A 506 -10.55 -2.17 -16.18
N LEU A 507 -11.33 -1.68 -17.15
CA LEU A 507 -12.22 -2.54 -17.93
C LEU A 507 -11.46 -3.57 -18.77
N GLN A 508 -10.36 -3.19 -19.40
CA GLN A 508 -9.53 -4.13 -20.16
C GLN A 508 -8.97 -5.25 -19.28
N LEU A 509 -8.54 -4.92 -18.06
CA LEU A 509 -8.08 -5.91 -17.10
C LEU A 509 -9.23 -6.83 -16.63
N VAL A 510 -10.44 -6.28 -16.46
CA VAL A 510 -11.63 -7.06 -16.11
C VAL A 510 -11.97 -8.05 -17.22
N ASP A 511 -12.00 -7.62 -18.47
CA ASP A 511 -12.33 -8.49 -19.61
C ASP A 511 -11.34 -9.68 -19.69
N LYS A 512 -10.03 -9.40 -19.53
CA LYS A 512 -9.00 -10.45 -19.48
C LYS A 512 -9.18 -11.40 -18.28
N ALA A 513 -9.57 -10.88 -17.11
CA ALA A 513 -9.75 -11.70 -15.91
C ALA A 513 -11.02 -12.56 -15.98
N GLU A 514 -12.09 -12.07 -16.60
CA GLU A 514 -13.36 -12.80 -16.76
C GLU A 514 -13.20 -14.10 -17.57
N GLU A 515 -12.23 -14.17 -18.50
CA GLU A 515 -11.88 -15.41 -19.23
C GLU A 515 -11.52 -16.58 -18.29
N TYR A 516 -10.97 -16.27 -17.12
CA TYR A 516 -10.44 -17.26 -16.17
C TYR A 516 -11.28 -17.38 -14.89
N ALA A 517 -12.18 -16.43 -14.64
CA ALA A 517 -12.90 -16.28 -13.39
C ALA A 517 -13.80 -17.48 -13.05
N ALA A 518 -14.13 -18.35 -14.01
CA ALA A 518 -14.88 -19.58 -13.72
C ALA A 518 -14.12 -20.60 -12.86
N SER A 519 -12.79 -20.49 -12.78
CA SER A 519 -11.92 -21.45 -12.06
C SER A 519 -11.92 -21.27 -10.53
N ASP A 520 -12.23 -20.07 -10.03
CA ASP A 520 -12.23 -19.75 -8.60
C ASP A 520 -13.38 -18.78 -8.29
N PRO A 521 -14.40 -19.20 -7.53
CA PRO A 521 -15.54 -18.36 -7.18
C PRO A 521 -15.16 -17.09 -6.42
N LEU A 522 -14.22 -17.14 -5.48
CA LEU A 522 -13.83 -15.97 -4.69
C LEU A 522 -13.06 -14.96 -5.53
N GLU A 523 -12.15 -15.43 -6.40
CA GLU A 523 -11.49 -14.54 -7.35
C GLU A 523 -12.48 -13.94 -8.35
N ARG A 524 -13.49 -14.70 -8.79
CA ARG A 524 -14.60 -14.13 -9.59
C ARG A 524 -15.32 -13.01 -8.84
N ALA A 525 -15.61 -13.18 -7.55
CA ALA A 525 -16.24 -12.14 -6.75
C ALA A 525 -15.37 -10.86 -6.73
N ARG A 526 -14.06 -11.01 -6.57
CA ARG A 526 -13.09 -9.90 -6.59
C ARG A 526 -12.99 -9.22 -7.95
N VAL A 527 -13.03 -9.98 -9.05
CA VAL A 527 -13.09 -9.43 -10.42
C VAL A 527 -14.38 -8.65 -10.64
N GLN A 528 -15.53 -9.16 -10.20
CA GLN A 528 -16.81 -8.44 -10.29
C GLN A 528 -16.79 -7.14 -9.46
N ARG A 529 -16.12 -7.14 -8.31
CA ARG A 529 -15.87 -5.92 -7.53
C ARG A 529 -15.00 -4.91 -8.31
N GLY A 530 -13.96 -5.38 -9.01
CA GLY A 530 -13.15 -4.56 -9.93
C GLY A 530 -13.98 -3.96 -11.07
N LYS A 531 -14.84 -4.77 -11.70
CA LYS A 531 -15.80 -4.34 -12.73
C LYS A 531 -16.74 -3.26 -12.24
N GLY A 532 -17.28 -3.42 -11.03
CA GLY A 532 -18.13 -2.42 -10.39
C GLY A 532 -17.42 -1.08 -10.17
N ARG A 533 -16.14 -1.11 -9.71
CA ARG A 533 -15.31 0.09 -9.56
C ARG A 533 -15.05 0.80 -10.89
N ALA A 534 -14.81 0.05 -11.96
CA ALA A 534 -14.59 0.62 -13.29
C ALA A 534 -15.84 1.35 -13.80
N TYR A 535 -17.01 0.72 -13.71
CA TYR A 535 -18.27 1.36 -14.10
C TYR A 535 -18.64 2.56 -13.22
N PHE A 536 -18.32 2.51 -11.92
CA PHE A 536 -18.48 3.64 -11.03
C PHE A 536 -17.68 4.86 -11.50
N LYS A 537 -16.39 4.69 -11.87
CA LYS A 537 -15.55 5.77 -12.40
C LYS A 537 -16.06 6.32 -13.75
N LEU A 538 -16.74 5.49 -14.55
CA LEU A 538 -17.42 5.92 -15.80
C LEU A 538 -18.78 6.58 -15.56
N GLY A 539 -19.30 6.58 -14.33
CA GLY A 539 -20.62 7.10 -14.00
C GLY A 539 -21.80 6.18 -14.34
N ASP A 540 -21.55 4.93 -14.77
CA ASP A 540 -22.62 3.94 -15.03
C ASP A 540 -22.95 3.16 -13.75
N HIS A 541 -23.61 3.85 -12.82
CA HIS A 541 -23.91 3.32 -11.49
C HIS A 541 -24.82 2.08 -11.51
N LYS A 542 -25.67 1.93 -12.53
CA LYS A 542 -26.54 0.75 -12.67
C LYS A 542 -25.74 -0.51 -13.01
N LYS A 543 -24.78 -0.41 -13.94
CA LYS A 543 -23.87 -1.53 -14.21
C LYS A 543 -22.94 -1.79 -13.04
N ALA A 544 -22.49 -0.72 -12.36
CA ALA A 544 -21.67 -0.85 -11.16
C ALA A 544 -22.40 -1.65 -10.07
N LEU A 545 -23.67 -1.32 -9.79
CA LEU A 545 -24.49 -2.02 -8.81
C LEU A 545 -24.64 -3.51 -9.16
N ARG A 546 -24.99 -3.85 -10.41
CA ARG A 546 -25.14 -5.26 -10.84
C ARG A 546 -23.86 -6.07 -10.65
N ALA A 547 -22.71 -5.50 -11.00
CA ALA A 547 -21.43 -6.18 -10.82
C ALA A 547 -21.13 -6.40 -9.32
N HIS A 548 -21.36 -5.39 -8.47
CA HIS A 548 -21.17 -5.54 -7.03
C HIS A 548 -22.17 -6.53 -6.40
N GLU A 549 -23.42 -6.58 -6.86
CA GLU A 549 -24.41 -7.56 -6.40
C GLU A 549 -24.01 -9.00 -6.74
N GLU A 550 -23.43 -9.23 -7.92
CA GLU A 550 -22.91 -10.54 -8.29
C GLU A 550 -21.72 -10.93 -7.41
N GLY A 551 -20.79 -9.99 -7.13
CA GLY A 551 -19.70 -10.23 -6.18
C GLY A 551 -20.22 -10.58 -4.78
N LEU A 552 -21.19 -9.80 -4.27
CA LEU A 552 -21.83 -10.04 -2.98
C LEU A 552 -22.49 -11.41 -2.91
N ARG A 553 -23.22 -11.81 -3.96
CA ARG A 553 -23.85 -13.12 -4.04
C ARG A 553 -22.82 -14.23 -3.89
N ILE A 554 -21.72 -14.16 -4.64
CA ILE A 554 -20.68 -15.19 -4.59
C ILE A 554 -19.99 -15.23 -3.22
N SER A 555 -19.64 -14.08 -2.63
CA SER A 555 -19.02 -14.03 -1.30
C SER A 555 -19.92 -14.64 -0.21
N LYS A 556 -21.25 -14.46 -0.31
CA LYS A 556 -22.22 -15.12 0.57
C LYS A 556 -22.24 -16.64 0.36
N GLU A 557 -22.28 -17.08 -0.90
CA GLU A 557 -22.34 -18.51 -1.23
C GLU A 557 -21.09 -19.28 -0.80
N GLU A 558 -19.92 -18.64 -0.84
CA GLU A 558 -18.65 -19.23 -0.41
C GLU A 558 -18.34 -19.00 1.08
N TYR A 559 -19.14 -18.18 1.77
CA TYR A 559 -18.94 -17.82 3.18
C TYR A 559 -17.56 -17.19 3.47
N SER A 560 -17.06 -16.36 2.55
CA SER A 560 -15.84 -15.54 2.80
C SER A 560 -16.24 -14.24 3.47
N LEU A 561 -16.07 -14.15 4.81
CA LEU A 561 -16.43 -12.95 5.58
C LEU A 561 -15.67 -11.70 5.11
N GLN A 562 -14.40 -11.85 4.73
CA GLN A 562 -13.60 -10.74 4.23
C GLN A 562 -14.13 -10.22 2.87
N ASP A 563 -14.38 -11.11 1.91
CA ASP A 563 -14.91 -10.69 0.59
C ASP A 563 -16.35 -10.18 0.71
N LEU A 564 -17.12 -10.74 1.65
CA LEU A 564 -18.47 -10.30 1.99
C LEU A 564 -18.47 -8.87 2.52
N ALA A 565 -17.62 -8.55 3.50
CA ALA A 565 -17.49 -7.21 4.08
C ALA A 565 -17.17 -6.17 3.00
N HIS A 566 -16.20 -6.46 2.13
CA HIS A 566 -15.85 -5.58 1.02
C HIS A 566 -17.00 -5.41 0.02
N SER A 567 -17.70 -6.49 -0.32
CA SER A 567 -18.80 -6.44 -1.28
C SER A 567 -19.99 -5.65 -0.75
N LEU A 568 -20.34 -5.82 0.53
CA LEU A 568 -21.40 -5.08 1.22
C LEU A 568 -21.14 -3.56 1.22
N ALA A 569 -19.92 -3.10 1.51
CA ALA A 569 -19.59 -1.67 1.44
C ALA A 569 -19.81 -1.10 0.03
N LYS A 570 -19.47 -1.85 -1.01
CA LYS A 570 -19.59 -1.38 -2.40
C LYS A 570 -21.02 -1.45 -2.92
N THR A 571 -21.77 -2.52 -2.64
CA THR A 571 -23.20 -2.59 -2.98
C THR A 571 -23.98 -1.52 -2.23
N GLY A 572 -23.70 -1.31 -0.94
CA GLY A 572 -24.38 -0.31 -0.11
C GLY A 572 -24.23 1.09 -0.68
N SER A 573 -22.99 1.45 -1.03
CA SER A 573 -22.68 2.70 -1.73
C SER A 573 -23.47 2.85 -3.03
N GLN A 574 -23.46 1.84 -3.92
CA GLN A 574 -24.12 1.95 -5.23
C GLN A 574 -25.65 1.94 -5.13
N ARG A 575 -26.25 1.25 -4.16
CA ARG A 575 -27.70 1.28 -3.90
C ARG A 575 -28.17 2.69 -3.58
N ILE A 576 -27.47 3.36 -2.67
CA ILE A 576 -27.77 4.74 -2.28
C ILE A 576 -27.60 5.68 -3.48
N ILE A 577 -26.47 5.59 -4.20
CA ILE A 577 -26.18 6.41 -5.38
C ILE A 577 -27.25 6.24 -6.48
N CYS A 578 -27.69 5.01 -6.73
CA CYS A 578 -28.73 4.73 -7.73
C CYS A 578 -30.15 5.07 -7.24
N GLY A 579 -30.33 5.46 -5.97
CA GLY A 579 -31.65 5.56 -5.34
C GLY A 579 -32.40 4.22 -5.28
N HIS A 580 -31.69 3.10 -5.46
CA HIS A 580 -32.26 1.76 -5.47
C HIS A 580 -32.18 1.15 -4.08
N ASP A 581 -33.23 1.36 -3.29
CA ASP A 581 -33.37 0.85 -1.91
C ASP A 581 -32.30 1.43 -0.97
N ILE A 582 -32.44 2.72 -0.66
CA ILE A 582 -31.51 3.51 0.18
C ILE A 582 -31.35 2.87 1.56
N LYS A 583 -32.45 2.41 2.16
CA LYS A 583 -32.45 1.77 3.48
C LYS A 583 -31.63 0.48 3.48
N LYS A 584 -31.80 -0.38 2.47
CA LYS A 584 -30.95 -1.56 2.32
C LYS A 584 -29.48 -1.20 2.15
N GLY A 585 -29.18 -0.13 1.41
CA GLY A 585 -27.82 0.36 1.25
C GLY A 585 -27.13 0.72 2.57
N PHE A 586 -27.85 1.38 3.48
CA PHE A 586 -27.34 1.65 4.83
C PHE A 586 -27.17 0.39 5.67
N GLY A 587 -28.10 -0.55 5.59
CA GLY A 587 -27.97 -1.85 6.25
C GLY A 587 -26.76 -2.63 5.75
N GLU A 588 -26.42 -2.56 4.46
CA GLU A 588 -25.21 -3.19 3.90
C GLU A 588 -23.93 -2.52 4.41
N PHE A 589 -23.87 -1.18 4.52
CA PHE A 589 -22.74 -0.50 5.16
C PHE A 589 -22.52 -0.93 6.61
N GLN A 590 -23.60 -1.00 7.38
CA GLN A 590 -23.52 -1.32 8.80
C GLN A 590 -23.05 -2.75 9.04
N ARG A 591 -23.52 -3.71 8.21
CA ARG A 591 -23.01 -5.09 8.20
C ARG A 591 -21.54 -5.17 7.78
N SER A 592 -21.14 -4.39 6.78
CA SER A 592 -19.74 -4.31 6.35
C SER A 592 -18.82 -3.84 7.48
N ILE A 593 -19.19 -2.77 8.19
CA ILE A 593 -18.46 -2.25 9.35
C ILE A 593 -18.38 -3.31 10.46
N SER A 594 -19.50 -3.94 10.82
CA SER A 594 -19.54 -4.99 11.83
C SER A 594 -18.64 -6.19 11.49
N LEU A 595 -18.58 -6.59 10.22
CA LEU A 595 -17.68 -7.65 9.77
C LEU A 595 -16.21 -7.24 9.83
N PHE A 596 -15.86 -6.00 9.44
CA PHE A 596 -14.48 -5.53 9.57
C PHE A 596 -14.03 -5.46 11.03
N GLN A 597 -14.91 -5.06 11.95
CA GLN A 597 -14.65 -5.09 13.39
C GLN A 597 -14.38 -6.51 13.89
N GLU A 598 -15.21 -7.47 13.49
CA GLU A 598 -15.05 -8.89 13.85
C GLU A 598 -13.73 -9.47 13.32
N LEU A 599 -13.33 -9.08 12.11
CA LEU A 599 -12.08 -9.50 11.48
C LEU A 599 -10.84 -8.78 12.03
N GLY A 600 -11.01 -7.75 12.86
CA GLY A 600 -9.91 -6.89 13.31
C GLY A 600 -9.31 -6.01 12.19
N ASP A 601 -10.03 -5.82 11.08
CA ASP A 601 -9.60 -4.99 9.95
C ASP A 601 -9.99 -3.52 10.17
N ILE A 602 -9.31 -2.89 11.13
CA ILE A 602 -9.55 -1.52 11.58
C ILE A 602 -9.53 -0.53 10.41
N ARG A 603 -8.69 -0.77 9.39
CA ARG A 603 -8.56 0.16 8.27
C ARG A 603 -9.77 0.12 7.34
N ASN A 604 -10.15 -1.07 6.88
CA ASN A 604 -11.33 -1.16 6.01
C ASN A 604 -12.61 -0.82 6.78
N GLU A 605 -12.65 -1.02 8.11
CA GLU A 605 -13.68 -0.47 8.98
C GLU A 605 -13.74 1.07 8.85
N LEU A 606 -12.63 1.78 9.08
CA LEU A 606 -12.58 3.24 8.98
C LEU A 606 -12.99 3.75 7.59
N ILE A 607 -12.51 3.09 6.53
CA ILE A 607 -12.85 3.43 5.15
C ILE A 607 -14.37 3.24 4.91
N ALA A 608 -14.95 2.14 5.40
CA ALA A 608 -16.38 1.89 5.28
C ALA A 608 -17.20 2.96 6.05
N ARG A 609 -16.73 3.38 7.24
CA ARG A 609 -17.32 4.48 8.01
C ARG A 609 -17.26 5.81 7.27
N VAL A 610 -16.11 6.19 6.70
CA VAL A 610 -15.98 7.42 5.87
C VAL A 610 -17.02 7.43 4.76
N TYR A 611 -17.13 6.34 4.00
CA TYR A 611 -18.10 6.26 2.91
C TYR A 611 -19.55 6.30 3.40
N ARG A 612 -19.88 5.61 4.49
CA ARG A 612 -21.22 5.65 5.09
C ARG A 612 -21.56 7.07 5.59
N ASN A 613 -20.63 7.72 6.27
CA ASN A 613 -20.81 9.04 6.87
C ASN A 613 -21.04 10.10 5.80
N MET A 614 -20.34 10.01 4.66
CA MET A 614 -20.62 10.84 3.48
C MET A 614 -22.11 10.79 3.08
N PHE A 615 -22.74 9.62 3.14
CA PHE A 615 -24.16 9.51 2.83
C PHE A 615 -25.03 10.03 3.98
N PHE A 616 -24.72 9.72 5.25
CA PHE A 616 -25.44 10.32 6.39
C PHE A 616 -25.47 11.85 6.32
N ASP A 617 -24.33 12.46 6.02
CA ASP A 617 -24.22 13.91 5.79
C ASP A 617 -25.15 14.35 4.67
N ALA A 618 -25.08 13.66 3.54
CA ALA A 618 -25.88 14.01 2.38
C ALA A 618 -27.38 13.71 2.55
N PHE A 619 -27.82 13.01 3.61
CA PHE A 619 -29.22 12.86 4.02
C PHE A 619 -29.59 13.72 5.25
N GLY A 620 -28.66 14.49 5.81
CA GLY A 620 -28.95 15.39 6.93
C GLY A 620 -28.93 14.74 8.32
N LEU A 621 -28.31 13.57 8.47
CA LEU A 621 -28.25 12.78 9.71
C LEU A 621 -27.03 13.14 10.59
N PHE A 622 -26.58 14.40 10.54
CA PHE A 622 -25.31 14.86 11.13
C PHE A 622 -25.18 14.69 12.66
N GLN A 623 -26.29 14.73 13.39
CA GLN A 623 -26.29 14.64 14.86
C GLN A 623 -25.78 13.28 15.35
N ASP A 624 -25.85 12.26 14.50
CA ASP A 624 -25.49 10.88 14.82
C ASP A 624 -23.98 10.61 14.60
N LEU A 625 -23.18 11.60 14.18
CA LEU A 625 -21.80 11.41 13.67
C LEU A 625 -20.68 12.06 14.51
N ALA A 626 -20.97 12.99 15.42
CA ALA A 626 -19.94 13.84 16.04
C ALA A 626 -18.91 13.04 16.89
N ASP A 627 -19.40 12.13 17.73
CA ASP A 627 -18.55 11.27 18.56
C ASP A 627 -17.79 10.24 17.71
N GLU A 628 -18.41 9.78 16.62
CA GLU A 628 -17.80 8.83 15.72
C GLU A 628 -16.60 9.44 14.98
N TYR A 629 -16.73 10.67 14.46
CA TYR A 629 -15.61 11.35 13.81
C TYR A 629 -14.43 11.56 14.75
N HIS A 630 -14.66 11.92 16.02
CA HIS A 630 -13.59 12.04 17.01
C HIS A 630 -12.85 10.71 17.21
N ASN A 631 -13.59 9.61 17.35
CA ASN A 631 -13.00 8.27 17.47
C ASN A 631 -12.22 7.88 16.22
N MET A 632 -12.77 8.15 15.03
CA MET A 632 -12.11 7.86 13.75
C MET A 632 -10.79 8.64 13.60
N LEU A 633 -10.77 9.93 13.94
CA LEU A 633 -9.54 10.74 13.92
C LEU A 633 -8.50 10.15 14.87
N LYS A 634 -8.88 9.86 16.12
CA LYS A 634 -7.98 9.28 17.13
C LYS A 634 -7.38 7.95 16.67
N ILE A 635 -8.21 7.03 16.16
CA ILE A 635 -7.72 5.74 15.66
C ILE A 635 -6.81 5.95 14.45
N SER A 636 -7.21 6.80 13.50
CA SER A 636 -6.43 7.06 12.29
C SER A 636 -5.07 7.74 12.58
N GLU A 637 -4.99 8.61 13.58
CA GLU A 637 -3.74 9.21 14.08
C GLU A 637 -2.84 8.20 14.80
N ASN A 638 -3.43 7.22 15.49
CA ASN A 638 -2.67 6.15 16.15
C ASN A 638 -2.05 5.20 15.13
N ILE A 639 -2.78 4.87 14.06
CA ILE A 639 -2.30 3.97 12.99
C ILE A 639 -1.63 4.70 11.83
N GLY A 640 -1.48 6.03 11.87
CA GLY A 640 -0.83 6.80 10.81
C GLY A 640 -1.52 6.77 9.44
N ASP A 641 -2.84 6.54 9.37
CA ASP A 641 -3.58 6.52 8.09
C ASP A 641 -3.94 7.95 7.64
N PHE A 642 -2.95 8.67 7.10
CA PHE A 642 -3.12 10.06 6.66
C PHE A 642 -4.18 10.25 5.57
N HIS A 643 -4.42 9.24 4.74
CA HIS A 643 -5.49 9.31 3.73
C HIS A 643 -6.86 9.36 4.40
N THR A 644 -7.11 8.46 5.35
CA THR A 644 -8.36 8.44 6.11
C THR A 644 -8.50 9.68 6.99
N LEU A 645 -7.42 10.20 7.57
CA LEU A 645 -7.42 11.48 8.27
C LEU A 645 -7.83 12.64 7.35
N ALA A 646 -7.27 12.71 6.14
CA ALA A 646 -7.62 13.73 5.17
C ALA A 646 -9.10 13.63 4.77
N GLU A 647 -9.60 12.45 4.39
CA GLU A 647 -11.02 12.25 4.05
C GLU A 647 -11.94 12.62 5.22
N THR A 648 -11.62 12.19 6.44
CA THR A 648 -12.43 12.48 7.63
C THR A 648 -12.53 13.99 7.86
N ASN A 649 -11.41 14.72 7.77
CA ASN A 649 -11.41 16.17 7.90
C ASN A 649 -12.15 16.88 6.74
N ILE A 650 -12.06 16.38 5.52
CA ILE A 650 -12.82 16.89 4.36
C ILE A 650 -14.33 16.81 4.63
N HIS A 651 -14.81 15.69 5.15
CA HIS A 651 -16.23 15.48 5.45
C HIS A 651 -16.70 16.31 6.65
N MET A 652 -15.93 16.33 7.74
CA MET A 652 -16.24 17.19 8.90
C MET A 652 -16.27 18.67 8.50
N SER A 653 -15.34 19.13 7.65
CA SER A 653 -15.35 20.50 7.14
C SER A 653 -16.63 20.84 6.39
N GLU A 654 -17.11 19.94 5.51
CA GLU A 654 -18.39 20.12 4.82
C GLU A 654 -19.58 20.16 5.79
N GLN A 655 -19.55 19.37 6.86
CA GLN A 655 -20.57 19.40 7.91
C GLN A 655 -20.60 20.76 8.63
N PHE A 656 -19.45 21.26 9.10
CA PHE A 656 -19.37 22.57 9.78
C PHE A 656 -19.74 23.72 8.84
N GLU A 657 -19.34 23.64 7.57
CA GLU A 657 -19.74 24.61 6.55
C GLU A 657 -21.27 24.62 6.36
N ASN A 658 -21.90 23.45 6.29
CA ASN A 658 -23.35 23.31 6.18
C ASN A 658 -24.13 23.86 7.39
N LEU A 659 -23.50 23.89 8.56
CA LEU A 659 -24.01 24.51 9.79
C LEU A 659 -23.72 26.02 9.88
N GLY A 660 -22.95 26.57 8.93
CA GLY A 660 -22.57 27.98 8.88
C GLY A 660 -21.37 28.34 9.76
N ASN A 661 -20.69 27.35 10.35
CA ASN A 661 -19.47 27.57 11.14
C ASN A 661 -18.24 27.53 10.23
N PHE A 662 -17.96 28.66 9.56
CA PHE A 662 -16.91 28.74 8.55
C PHE A 662 -15.49 28.72 9.13
N GLU A 663 -15.27 29.20 10.36
CA GLU A 663 -13.95 29.19 10.98
C GLU A 663 -13.47 27.76 11.23
N GLU A 664 -14.33 26.94 11.84
CA GLU A 664 -14.03 25.53 12.11
C GLU A 664 -13.90 24.72 10.80
N ALA A 665 -14.77 25.00 9.81
CA ALA A 665 -14.70 24.37 8.50
C ALA A 665 -13.36 24.65 7.80
N ILE A 666 -12.90 25.90 7.80
CA ILE A 666 -11.61 26.28 7.21
C ILE A 666 -10.46 25.59 7.95
N ALA A 667 -10.49 25.55 9.29
CA ALA A 667 -9.46 24.87 10.08
C ALA A 667 -9.36 23.37 9.71
N LEU A 668 -10.50 22.70 9.57
CA LEU A 668 -10.57 21.29 9.17
C LEU A 668 -10.10 21.08 7.72
N SER A 669 -10.49 21.94 6.77
CA SER A 669 -10.00 21.85 5.38
C SER A 669 -8.48 22.10 5.28
N LEU A 670 -7.91 22.95 6.13
CA LEU A 670 -6.45 23.15 6.20
C LEU A 670 -5.75 21.92 6.80
N LYS A 671 -6.31 21.30 7.84
CA LYS A 671 -5.80 20.02 8.35
C LYS A 671 -5.88 18.92 7.31
N ALA A 672 -6.99 18.83 6.57
CA ALA A 672 -7.13 17.90 5.46
C ALA A 672 -6.02 18.11 4.41
N LEU A 673 -5.71 19.36 4.06
CA LEU A 673 -4.62 19.68 3.14
C LEU A 673 -3.25 19.28 3.68
N GLU A 674 -3.02 19.45 4.99
CA GLU A 674 -1.79 19.03 5.63
C GLU A 674 -1.62 17.50 5.56
N TYR A 675 -2.67 16.74 5.90
CA TYR A 675 -2.64 15.29 5.83
C TYR A 675 -2.56 14.77 4.39
N SER A 676 -3.29 15.38 3.45
CA SER A 676 -3.22 14.98 2.04
C SER A 676 -1.81 15.15 1.49
N ARG A 677 -1.09 16.22 1.88
CA ARG A 677 0.32 16.43 1.51
C ARG A 677 1.31 15.48 2.17
N LYS A 678 0.91 14.78 3.23
CA LYS A 678 1.68 13.66 3.79
C LYS A 678 1.47 12.38 2.98
N THR A 679 0.38 12.31 2.21
CA THR A 679 0.15 11.24 1.25
C THR A 679 0.71 11.62 -0.12
N ASN A 680 1.35 10.70 -0.84
CA ASN A 680 1.71 10.91 -2.25
C ASN A 680 0.49 10.75 -3.19
N ILE A 681 -0.72 11.05 -2.70
CA ILE A 681 -1.99 10.85 -3.41
C ILE A 681 -2.58 12.21 -3.78
N GLU A 682 -2.40 12.61 -5.04
CA GLU A 682 -2.87 13.91 -5.54
C GLU A 682 -4.40 13.99 -5.70
N SER A 683 -5.14 12.89 -5.57
CA SER A 683 -6.58 12.85 -5.88
C SER A 683 -7.47 13.62 -4.90
N GLN A 684 -6.98 13.98 -3.71
CA GLN A 684 -7.75 14.69 -2.68
C GLN A 684 -7.69 16.21 -2.80
N GLU A 685 -6.58 16.74 -3.34
CA GLU A 685 -6.34 18.19 -3.44
C GLU A 685 -7.41 18.96 -4.23
N PRO A 686 -7.97 18.46 -5.36
CA PRO A 686 -9.03 19.17 -6.08
C PRO A 686 -10.23 19.50 -5.18
N ARG A 687 -10.64 18.56 -4.33
CA ARG A 687 -11.79 18.75 -3.43
C ARG A 687 -11.46 19.74 -2.32
N ILE A 688 -10.26 19.61 -1.72
CA ILE A 688 -9.81 20.50 -0.63
C ILE A 688 -9.65 21.94 -1.12
N PHE A 689 -9.04 22.17 -2.29
CA PHE A 689 -8.90 23.51 -2.85
C PHE A 689 -10.25 24.12 -3.22
N ALA A 690 -11.17 23.34 -3.77
CA ALA A 690 -12.53 23.77 -4.03
C ALA A 690 -13.26 24.20 -2.73
N GLN A 691 -13.13 23.42 -1.65
CA GLN A 691 -13.68 23.78 -0.33
C GLN A 691 -13.08 25.09 0.19
N LEU A 692 -11.75 25.19 0.26
CA LEU A 692 -11.09 26.38 0.80
C LEU A 692 -11.41 27.63 -0.02
N ALA A 693 -11.39 27.55 -1.34
CA ALA A 693 -11.75 28.67 -2.22
C ALA A 693 -13.18 29.17 -1.92
N ARG A 694 -14.13 28.25 -1.79
CA ARG A 694 -15.52 28.54 -1.43
C ARG A 694 -15.63 29.15 -0.03
N GLN A 695 -15.03 28.52 0.97
CA GLN A 695 -15.17 28.91 2.37
C GLN A 695 -14.55 30.29 2.63
N TYR A 696 -13.37 30.58 2.06
CA TYR A 696 -12.77 31.91 2.14
C TYR A 696 -13.59 32.99 1.41
N ALA A 697 -14.19 32.66 0.26
CA ALA A 697 -15.09 33.59 -0.43
C ALA A 697 -16.34 33.91 0.41
N ARG A 698 -16.88 32.92 1.12
CA ARG A 698 -18.06 33.07 2.01
C ARG A 698 -17.80 33.99 3.20
N ILE A 699 -16.57 34.04 3.73
CA ILE A 699 -16.18 34.96 4.81
C ILE A 699 -15.60 36.28 4.31
N GLY A 700 -15.54 36.49 2.99
CA GLY A 700 -15.08 37.75 2.38
C GLY A 700 -13.56 37.87 2.18
N ASP A 701 -12.76 36.86 2.52
CA ASP A 701 -11.31 36.86 2.24
C ASP A 701 -11.05 36.45 0.78
N LEU A 702 -11.32 37.39 -0.13
CA LEU A 702 -11.15 37.18 -1.58
C LEU A 702 -9.69 36.88 -1.96
N LYS A 703 -8.72 37.35 -1.18
CA LYS A 703 -7.30 37.11 -1.45
C LYS A 703 -6.96 35.63 -1.31
N LYS A 704 -7.35 35.01 -0.19
CA LYS A 704 -7.15 33.56 0.01
C LYS A 704 -8.08 32.73 -0.88
N ALA A 705 -9.31 33.17 -1.10
CA ALA A 705 -10.23 32.49 -2.01
C ALA A 705 -9.63 32.36 -3.43
N ASN A 706 -9.06 33.45 -3.95
CA ASN A 706 -8.37 33.47 -5.24
C ASN A 706 -7.14 32.56 -5.24
N HIS A 707 -6.33 32.59 -4.18
CA HIS A 707 -5.15 31.75 -4.06
C HIS A 707 -5.48 30.26 -4.20
N TYR A 708 -6.47 29.75 -3.46
CA TYR A 708 -6.87 28.35 -3.55
C TYR A 708 -7.59 28.02 -4.85
N PHE A 709 -8.34 28.97 -5.41
CA PHE A 709 -8.95 28.80 -6.72
C PHE A 709 -7.90 28.68 -7.84
N ASP A 710 -6.83 29.47 -7.79
CA ASP A 710 -5.73 29.40 -8.74
C ASP A 710 -4.98 28.05 -8.63
N LEU A 711 -4.82 27.53 -7.40
CA LEU A 711 -4.28 26.18 -7.18
C LEU A 711 -5.20 25.12 -7.79
N LEU A 712 -6.51 25.21 -7.58
CA LEU A 712 -7.49 24.32 -8.19
C LEU A 712 -7.42 24.34 -9.73
N MET A 713 -7.25 25.53 -10.32
CA MET A 713 -7.18 25.69 -11.78
C MET A 713 -5.85 25.25 -12.40
N LYS A 714 -4.80 25.03 -11.59
CA LYS A 714 -3.53 24.42 -12.06
C LYS A 714 -3.64 22.90 -12.25
N ILE A 715 -4.67 22.27 -11.67
CA ILE A 715 -4.90 20.83 -11.81
C ILE A 715 -5.29 20.51 -13.27
N PRO A 716 -4.75 19.43 -13.87
CA PRO A 716 -5.06 19.05 -15.24
C PRO A 716 -6.57 19.02 -15.54
N PRO A 717 -7.04 19.61 -16.66
CA PRO A 717 -8.47 19.67 -16.99
C PRO A 717 -9.18 18.31 -17.04
N LYS A 718 -8.44 17.25 -17.39
CA LYS A 718 -8.95 15.87 -17.40
C LYS A 718 -9.33 15.37 -16.00
N ILE A 719 -8.60 15.76 -14.96
CA ILE A 719 -8.90 15.38 -13.57
C ILE A 719 -10.09 16.17 -13.05
N LEU A 720 -10.15 17.47 -13.38
CA LEU A 720 -11.26 18.34 -13.01
C LEU A 720 -12.58 17.98 -13.71
N SER A 721 -12.52 17.34 -14.89
CA SER A 721 -13.71 16.95 -15.65
C SER A 721 -14.35 15.63 -15.18
N TYR A 722 -13.69 14.88 -14.29
CA TYR A 722 -14.33 13.71 -13.70
C TYR A 722 -15.61 14.10 -12.94
N PRO A 723 -16.68 13.30 -13.02
CA PRO A 723 -18.00 13.67 -12.48
C PRO A 723 -17.97 14.15 -11.03
N ASN A 724 -17.14 13.54 -10.17
CA ASN A 724 -17.01 13.90 -8.77
C ASN A 724 -16.36 15.28 -8.57
N ASN A 725 -15.33 15.62 -9.37
CA ASN A 725 -14.59 16.87 -9.25
C ASN A 725 -15.33 18.03 -9.93
N ALA A 726 -15.93 17.77 -11.08
CA ALA A 726 -16.61 18.78 -11.89
C ALA A 726 -17.73 19.50 -11.11
N LEU A 727 -18.44 18.78 -10.26
CA LEU A 727 -19.49 19.33 -9.40
C LEU A 727 -18.93 20.35 -8.39
N TRP A 728 -17.87 19.97 -7.67
CA TRP A 728 -17.23 20.83 -6.67
C TRP A 728 -16.52 22.04 -7.29
N VAL A 729 -15.96 21.87 -8.49
CA VAL A 729 -15.39 22.98 -9.27
C VAL A 729 -16.49 23.97 -9.68
N ALA A 730 -17.63 23.48 -10.18
CA ALA A 730 -18.74 24.33 -10.63
C ALA A 730 -19.31 25.19 -9.49
N ILE A 731 -19.56 24.59 -8.32
CA ILE A 731 -20.09 25.33 -7.16
C ILE A 731 -19.06 26.35 -6.62
N SER A 732 -17.77 26.01 -6.63
CA SER A 732 -16.72 26.93 -6.15
C SER A 732 -16.54 28.12 -7.09
N LYS A 733 -16.65 27.91 -8.42
CA LYS A 733 -16.74 28.99 -9.41
C LYS A 733 -17.92 29.90 -9.15
N ALA A 734 -19.10 29.32 -8.93
CA ALA A 734 -20.32 30.08 -8.71
C ALA A 734 -20.20 31.05 -7.52
N ILE A 735 -19.63 30.57 -6.42
CA ILE A 735 -19.45 31.36 -5.19
C ILE A 735 -18.38 32.43 -5.38
N LEU A 736 -17.26 32.09 -6.03
CA LEU A 736 -16.19 33.06 -6.25
C LEU A 736 -16.65 34.21 -7.16
N PHE A 737 -17.42 33.91 -8.22
CA PHE A 737 -18.00 34.94 -9.08
C PHE A 737 -19.05 35.77 -8.34
N ALA A 738 -19.92 35.15 -7.55
CA ALA A 738 -20.89 35.89 -6.73
C ALA A 738 -20.20 36.84 -5.73
N ALA A 739 -19.13 36.38 -5.08
CA ALA A 739 -18.37 37.20 -4.13
C ALA A 739 -17.59 38.36 -4.80
N ARG A 740 -17.40 38.30 -6.13
CA ARG A 740 -16.81 39.36 -6.96
C ARG A 740 -17.84 40.24 -7.68
N ASP A 741 -19.13 40.09 -7.35
CA ASP A 741 -20.23 40.81 -7.99
C ASP A 741 -20.42 40.46 -9.50
N GLN A 742 -19.86 39.33 -9.95
CA GLN A 742 -19.97 38.81 -11.32
C GLN A 742 -21.18 37.87 -11.46
N TRP A 743 -22.38 38.44 -11.42
CA TRP A 743 -23.62 37.66 -11.26
C TRP A 743 -24.02 36.81 -12.47
N GLU A 744 -23.64 37.19 -13.68
CA GLU A 744 -23.99 36.41 -14.88
C GLU A 744 -23.25 35.08 -14.88
N GLU A 745 -21.93 35.12 -14.70
CA GLU A 745 -21.05 33.96 -14.60
C GLU A 745 -21.34 33.11 -13.36
N ALA A 746 -21.68 33.76 -12.24
CA ALA A 746 -22.11 33.08 -11.03
C ALA A 746 -23.37 32.24 -11.28
N ASN A 747 -24.41 32.83 -11.90
CA ASN A 747 -25.66 32.12 -12.19
C ASN A 747 -25.46 30.99 -13.20
N GLN A 748 -24.66 31.19 -14.24
CA GLN A 748 -24.32 30.11 -15.18
C GLN A 748 -23.64 28.93 -14.45
N SER A 749 -22.73 29.23 -13.52
CA SER A 749 -22.03 28.22 -12.73
C SER A 749 -22.95 27.51 -11.74
N PHE A 750 -23.88 28.23 -11.09
CA PHE A 750 -24.92 27.62 -10.24
C PHE A 750 -25.84 26.69 -11.04
N GLN A 751 -26.30 27.12 -12.22
CA GLN A 751 -27.10 26.26 -13.10
C GLN A 751 -26.34 25.02 -13.52
N LYS A 752 -25.04 25.15 -13.80
CA LYS A 752 -24.20 23.99 -14.10
C LYS A 752 -24.08 23.03 -12.92
N ALA A 753 -23.91 23.56 -11.71
CA ALA A 753 -23.87 22.74 -10.49
C ALA A 753 -25.20 22.00 -10.27
N PHE A 754 -26.35 22.65 -10.48
CA PHE A 754 -27.67 22.00 -10.39
C PHE A 754 -27.89 20.94 -11.48
N GLU A 755 -27.44 21.21 -12.71
CA GLU A 755 -27.51 20.24 -13.79
C GLU A 755 -26.70 18.97 -13.46
N LEU A 756 -25.49 19.16 -12.93
CA LEU A 756 -24.60 18.08 -12.51
C LEU A 756 -25.15 17.35 -11.28
N SER A 757 -25.76 18.04 -10.31
CA SER A 757 -26.35 17.39 -9.13
C SER A 757 -27.58 16.55 -9.46
N ARG A 758 -28.31 16.89 -10.53
CA ARG A 758 -29.48 16.13 -11.02
C ARG A 758 -29.14 14.96 -11.93
N LYS A 759 -27.86 14.76 -12.26
CA LYS A 759 -27.38 13.71 -13.15
C LYS A 759 -26.31 12.85 -12.45
N GLY A 760 -26.10 11.64 -12.93
CA GLY A 760 -25.00 10.78 -12.46
C GLY A 760 -25.11 10.41 -10.97
N MET A 761 -23.97 10.47 -10.26
CA MET A 761 -23.83 9.97 -8.88
C MET A 761 -24.74 10.67 -7.85
N PHE A 762 -25.09 11.93 -8.09
CA PHE A 762 -25.69 12.79 -7.07
C PHE A 762 -27.21 12.92 -7.20
N GLN A 763 -27.80 12.33 -8.25
CA GLN A 763 -29.23 12.48 -8.57
C GLN A 763 -30.16 12.08 -7.42
N HIS A 764 -29.79 11.04 -6.68
CA HIS A 764 -30.61 10.43 -5.64
C HIS A 764 -30.16 10.78 -4.22
N ILE A 765 -29.10 11.56 -4.11
CA ILE A 765 -28.51 12.02 -2.87
C ILE A 765 -28.95 13.48 -2.71
N ASN A 766 -29.22 13.98 -1.49
CA ASN A 766 -29.77 15.34 -1.29
C ASN A 766 -28.77 16.48 -1.59
N MET A 767 -27.80 16.26 -2.49
CA MET A 767 -26.76 17.22 -2.89
C MET A 767 -27.34 18.52 -3.45
N GLU A 768 -28.46 18.44 -4.17
CA GLU A 768 -29.14 19.64 -4.66
C GLU A 768 -29.59 20.55 -3.51
N SER A 769 -30.01 19.99 -2.37
CA SER A 769 -30.35 20.80 -1.18
C SER A 769 -29.13 21.54 -0.64
N ILE A 770 -27.95 20.91 -0.62
CA ILE A 770 -26.70 21.55 -0.19
C ILE A 770 -26.38 22.75 -1.10
N PHE A 771 -26.46 22.58 -2.43
CA PHE A 771 -26.17 23.68 -3.35
C PHE A 771 -27.23 24.77 -3.36
N ARG A 772 -28.50 24.42 -3.11
CA ARG A 772 -29.56 25.42 -2.95
C ARG A 772 -29.37 26.23 -1.66
N LYS A 773 -28.84 25.66 -0.57
CA LYS A 773 -28.41 26.44 0.63
C LYS A 773 -27.34 27.48 0.26
N ILE A 774 -26.39 27.09 -0.58
CA ILE A 774 -25.36 28.01 -1.07
C ILE A 774 -25.97 29.09 -1.99
N TYR A 775 -26.91 28.71 -2.86
CA TYR A 775 -27.59 29.64 -3.75
C TYR A 775 -28.47 30.65 -3.00
N ILE A 776 -29.11 30.24 -1.91
CA ILE A 776 -29.86 31.13 -1.01
C ILE A 776 -28.99 32.30 -0.54
N TRP A 777 -27.75 32.02 -0.12
CA TRP A 777 -26.81 33.08 0.26
C TRP A 777 -26.50 34.04 -0.90
N ALA A 778 -26.33 33.51 -2.11
CA ALA A 778 -26.09 34.34 -3.30
C ALA A 778 -27.32 35.23 -3.62
N LEU A 779 -28.54 34.72 -3.43
CA LEU A 779 -29.77 35.49 -3.57
C LEU A 779 -29.90 36.58 -2.50
N GLU A 780 -29.56 36.27 -1.25
CA GLU A 780 -29.59 37.20 -0.12
C GLU A 780 -28.59 38.35 -0.30
N LEU A 781 -27.37 38.05 -0.78
CA LEU A 781 -26.39 39.08 -1.14
C LEU A 781 -26.93 40.10 -2.14
N ARG A 782 -27.82 39.67 -3.05
CA ARG A 782 -28.47 40.52 -4.06
C ARG A 782 -29.81 41.10 -3.58
N GLY A 783 -30.17 40.94 -2.31
CA GLY A 783 -31.44 41.41 -1.75
C GLY A 783 -32.69 40.65 -2.24
N ARG A 784 -32.53 39.48 -2.89
CA ARG A 784 -33.64 38.69 -3.47
C ARG A 784 -34.28 37.75 -2.45
N THR A 785 -34.72 38.31 -1.33
CA THR A 785 -35.22 37.56 -0.15
C THR A 785 -36.43 36.67 -0.45
N LYS A 786 -37.34 37.09 -1.35
CA LYS A 786 -38.50 36.29 -1.75
C LYS A 786 -38.11 34.99 -2.44
N GLU A 787 -37.09 35.02 -3.29
CA GLU A 787 -36.60 33.85 -4.00
C GLU A 787 -35.81 32.93 -3.07
N ALA A 788 -35.03 33.51 -2.16
CA ALA A 788 -34.36 32.76 -1.10
C ALA A 788 -35.37 31.97 -0.24
N GLU A 789 -36.54 32.55 0.08
CA GLU A 789 -37.56 31.85 0.87
C GLU A 789 -38.23 30.69 0.11
N ILE A 790 -38.40 30.81 -1.22
CA ILE A 790 -38.88 29.71 -2.07
C ILE A 790 -37.90 28.53 -2.01
N GLU A 791 -36.60 28.82 -2.13
CA GLU A 791 -35.54 27.83 -2.04
C GLU A 791 -35.48 27.17 -0.65
N ARG A 792 -35.61 27.95 0.43
CA ARG A 792 -35.66 27.42 1.81
C ARG A 792 -36.85 26.49 2.02
N LYS A 793 -38.03 26.87 1.50
CA LYS A 793 -39.23 26.04 1.57
C LYS A 793 -39.01 24.69 0.85
N TRP A 794 -38.44 24.73 -0.35
CA TRP A 794 -38.09 23.51 -1.11
C TRP A 794 -37.15 22.59 -0.33
N ILE A 795 -36.11 23.14 0.31
CA ILE A 795 -35.16 22.37 1.11
C ILE A 795 -35.83 21.77 2.35
N ARG A 796 -36.68 22.52 3.06
CA ARG A 796 -37.42 22.04 4.25
C ARG A 796 -38.28 20.83 3.92
N GLU A 797 -39.15 20.95 2.90
CA GLU A 797 -40.06 19.87 2.49
C GLU A 797 -39.30 18.59 2.12
N ARG A 798 -38.15 18.71 1.45
CA ARG A 798 -37.34 17.57 1.04
C ARG A 798 -36.55 16.95 2.19
N THR A 799 -36.05 17.77 3.11
CA THR A 799 -35.32 17.32 4.30
C THR A 799 -36.24 16.60 5.27
N GLU A 800 -37.45 17.12 5.51
CA GLU A 800 -38.47 16.48 6.34
C GLU A 800 -38.81 15.08 5.83
N LYS A 801 -39.00 14.93 4.51
CA LYS A 801 -39.28 13.63 3.89
C LYS A 801 -38.14 12.62 4.09
N ILE A 802 -36.89 13.07 4.06
CA ILE A 802 -35.72 12.21 4.28
C ILE A 802 -35.60 11.81 5.76
N VAL A 803 -35.76 12.76 6.68
CA VAL A 803 -35.71 12.48 8.13
C VAL A 803 -36.82 11.51 8.51
N GLN A 804 -38.03 11.68 7.98
CA GLN A 804 -39.15 10.76 8.19
C GLN A 804 -38.87 9.34 7.69
N MET A 805 -38.02 9.16 6.67
CA MET A 805 -37.66 7.84 6.15
C MET A 805 -36.98 6.96 7.21
N PHE A 806 -36.25 7.58 8.16
CA PHE A 806 -35.47 6.90 9.20
C PHE A 806 -36.05 7.07 10.61
N ALA A 807 -37.24 7.65 10.74
CA ALA A 807 -37.78 8.07 12.04
C ALA A 807 -38.08 6.92 12.99
N HIS A 808 -38.50 5.76 12.47
CA HIS A 808 -38.91 4.59 13.24
C HIS A 808 -38.04 3.38 12.89
N VAL A 809 -38.10 2.34 13.73
CA VAL A 809 -37.39 1.08 13.53
C VAL A 809 -37.66 0.51 12.13
N ASP A 810 -36.60 0.07 11.47
CA ASP A 810 -36.65 -0.69 10.22
C ASP A 810 -35.64 -1.83 10.30
N LEU A 811 -36.07 -2.93 10.93
CA LEU A 811 -35.23 -4.10 11.13
C LEU A 811 -35.08 -4.88 9.82
N GLN A 812 -33.84 -5.04 9.37
CA GLN A 812 -33.47 -5.87 8.23
C GLN A 812 -32.68 -7.09 8.70
N ALA A 813 -32.97 -8.24 8.10
CA ALA A 813 -32.28 -9.50 8.37
C ALA A 813 -31.54 -10.00 7.12
N ASP A 814 -30.34 -10.55 7.30
CA ASP A 814 -29.57 -11.19 6.23
C ASP A 814 -29.04 -12.54 6.73
N LEU A 815 -29.40 -13.62 6.02
CA LEU A 815 -29.03 -14.99 6.37
C LEU A 815 -27.90 -15.46 5.45
N ILE A 816 -26.81 -15.94 6.05
CA ILE A 816 -25.57 -16.24 5.35
C ILE A 816 -25.07 -17.60 5.82
N MET A 817 -24.80 -18.49 4.87
CA MET A 817 -24.20 -19.81 5.09
C MET A 817 -23.54 -20.26 3.79
N LYS A 818 -22.47 -21.06 3.90
CA LYS A 818 -21.87 -21.70 2.74
C LYS A 818 -22.92 -22.50 1.97
N LYS A 819 -23.07 -22.23 0.67
CA LYS A 819 -24.10 -22.82 -0.19
C LYS A 819 -23.91 -24.31 -0.40
N ARG A 820 -22.68 -24.79 -0.42
CA ARG A 820 -22.33 -26.20 -0.60
C ARG A 820 -21.57 -26.69 0.62
N ILE A 821 -22.15 -27.64 1.33
CA ILE A 821 -21.61 -28.22 2.56
C ILE A 821 -21.62 -29.74 2.50
N ILE A 822 -20.90 -30.39 3.39
CA ILE A 822 -20.80 -31.86 3.46
C ILE A 822 -21.55 -32.35 4.71
N VAL A 823 -22.20 -33.51 4.61
CA VAL A 823 -22.86 -34.17 5.74
C VAL A 823 -21.87 -34.33 6.91
N ASP A 824 -22.36 -34.07 8.13
CA ASP A 824 -21.60 -34.12 9.39
C ASP A 824 -20.42 -33.14 9.54
N GLU A 825 -20.17 -32.25 8.57
CA GLU A 825 -19.21 -31.16 8.73
C GLU A 825 -19.83 -29.96 9.45
N GLU A 826 -19.03 -29.35 10.33
CA GLU A 826 -19.40 -28.13 11.03
C GLU A 826 -19.37 -26.95 10.08
N ASN A 827 -20.50 -26.26 9.98
CA ASN A 827 -20.64 -25.06 9.16
C ASN A 827 -21.27 -23.96 10.00
N GLU A 828 -20.78 -22.73 9.84
CA GLU A 828 -21.37 -21.57 10.50
C GLU A 828 -22.57 -21.05 9.70
N LEU A 829 -23.71 -20.95 10.38
CA LEU A 829 -24.90 -20.22 9.93
C LEU A 829 -24.92 -18.88 10.64
N ARG A 830 -24.91 -17.79 9.87
CA ARG A 830 -24.93 -16.42 10.39
C ARG A 830 -26.22 -15.72 10.00
N LEU A 831 -26.85 -15.07 10.97
CA LEU A 831 -28.00 -14.20 10.79
C LEU A 831 -27.65 -12.80 11.29
N ASP A 832 -27.47 -11.86 10.35
CA ASP A 832 -27.19 -10.46 10.67
C ASP A 832 -28.48 -9.66 10.73
N LEU A 833 -28.80 -9.15 11.92
CA LEU A 833 -29.93 -8.27 12.18
C LEU A 833 -29.42 -6.83 12.28
N VAL A 834 -30.00 -5.90 11.52
CA VAL A 834 -29.63 -4.49 11.57
C VAL A 834 -30.87 -3.62 11.60
N ASP A 835 -30.96 -2.71 12.56
CA ASP A 835 -31.94 -1.63 12.52
C ASP A 835 -31.36 -0.48 11.71
N VAL A 836 -32.03 -0.08 10.62
CA VAL A 836 -31.61 1.09 9.83
C VAL A 836 -32.43 2.34 10.17
N GLY A 837 -33.27 2.30 11.20
CA GLY A 837 -33.98 3.44 11.76
C GLY A 837 -33.28 4.07 12.96
N ARG A 838 -33.85 5.16 13.46
CA ARG A 838 -33.42 5.88 14.69
C ARG A 838 -34.04 5.35 15.98
N GLY A 839 -34.99 4.42 15.87
CA GLY A 839 -35.59 3.76 17.02
C GLY A 839 -34.68 2.69 17.63
N SER A 840 -35.22 1.98 18.61
CA SER A 840 -34.64 0.75 19.14
C SER A 840 -35.69 -0.34 19.10
N CYS A 841 -35.31 -1.57 18.79
CA CYS A 841 -36.25 -2.69 18.75
C CYS A 841 -35.79 -3.86 19.61
N SER A 842 -36.75 -4.57 20.21
CA SER A 842 -36.49 -5.77 20.98
C SER A 842 -36.80 -7.01 20.15
N ILE A 843 -35.81 -7.87 19.91
CA ILE A 843 -36.05 -9.13 19.21
C ILE A 843 -36.76 -10.10 20.14
N VAL A 844 -37.86 -10.67 19.66
CA VAL A 844 -38.68 -11.63 20.40
C VAL A 844 -38.22 -13.05 20.09
N LYS A 845 -38.22 -13.43 18.81
CA LYS A 845 -37.88 -14.80 18.37
C LYS A 845 -37.58 -14.86 16.87
N VAL A 846 -36.81 -15.87 16.46
CA VAL A 846 -36.61 -16.24 15.06
C VAL A 846 -37.30 -17.57 14.81
N ASN A 847 -38.37 -17.57 14.02
CA ASN A 847 -39.08 -18.80 13.68
C ASN A 847 -38.52 -19.43 12.40
N GLY A 848 -38.50 -20.76 12.34
CA GLY A 848 -38.15 -21.53 11.15
C GLY A 848 -36.70 -21.32 10.70
N LEU A 849 -35.78 -21.13 11.65
CA LEU A 849 -34.36 -20.94 11.35
C LEU A 849 -33.73 -22.21 10.78
N LEU A 850 -34.01 -23.35 11.43
CA LEU A 850 -33.54 -24.66 11.03
C LEU A 850 -34.61 -25.71 11.30
N HIS A 851 -34.79 -26.66 10.40
CA HIS A 851 -35.62 -27.83 10.67
C HIS A 851 -34.81 -28.87 11.46
N SER A 852 -35.27 -29.23 12.66
CA SER A 852 -34.56 -30.11 13.61
C SER A 852 -34.20 -31.49 13.07
N ASN A 853 -34.90 -31.95 12.02
CA ASN A 853 -34.67 -33.26 11.40
C ASN A 853 -33.63 -33.19 10.25
N GLU A 854 -33.28 -31.99 9.79
CA GLU A 854 -32.39 -31.76 8.66
C GLU A 854 -31.02 -31.27 9.13
N PHE A 855 -31.00 -30.38 10.12
CA PHE A 855 -29.79 -29.80 10.68
C PHE A 855 -29.69 -30.03 12.18
N LYS A 856 -28.53 -30.50 12.63
CA LYS A 856 -28.15 -30.58 14.03
C LYS A 856 -27.39 -29.32 14.44
N VAL A 857 -27.90 -28.59 15.42
CA VAL A 857 -27.20 -27.43 16.00
C VAL A 857 -26.20 -27.92 17.05
N ILE A 858 -24.93 -27.55 16.87
CA ILE A 858 -23.79 -27.94 17.73
C ILE A 858 -23.51 -26.86 18.77
N ALA A 859 -23.48 -25.60 18.32
CA ALA A 859 -23.26 -24.45 19.17
C ALA A 859 -24.15 -23.28 18.73
N PHE A 860 -24.59 -22.50 19.70
CA PHE A 860 -25.33 -21.27 19.52
C PHE A 860 -25.02 -20.37 20.73
N PRO A 861 -25.31 -19.06 20.67
CA PRO A 861 -24.95 -18.14 21.73
C PRO A 861 -25.66 -18.48 23.04
N SER A 862 -24.98 -18.37 24.18
CA SER A 862 -25.49 -18.77 25.49
C SER A 862 -26.75 -18.02 25.95
N TYR A 863 -26.98 -16.83 25.39
CA TYR A 863 -28.17 -16.02 25.66
C TYR A 863 -29.40 -16.44 24.84
N CYS A 864 -29.26 -17.36 23.88
CA CYS A 864 -30.37 -17.87 23.07
C CYS A 864 -30.93 -19.18 23.64
N CYS A 865 -32.20 -19.46 23.39
CA CYS A 865 -32.80 -20.78 23.63
C CYS A 865 -33.32 -21.35 22.29
N LEU A 866 -32.91 -22.56 21.94
CA LEU A 866 -33.40 -23.26 20.75
C LEU A 866 -34.54 -24.21 21.12
N LYS A 867 -35.73 -23.99 20.55
CA LYS A 867 -36.90 -24.86 20.75
C LYS A 867 -37.53 -25.21 19.40
N ASN A 868 -37.56 -26.50 19.06
CA ASN A 868 -38.18 -27.00 17.81
C ASN A 868 -37.71 -26.30 16.52
N GLY A 869 -36.45 -25.82 16.47
CA GLY A 869 -35.92 -25.10 15.31
C GLY A 869 -36.12 -23.58 15.32
N ASP A 870 -36.85 -23.06 16.31
CA ASP A 870 -37.01 -21.64 16.58
C ASP A 870 -35.97 -21.17 17.62
N LEU A 871 -35.47 -19.95 17.44
CA LEU A 871 -34.49 -19.32 18.33
C LEU A 871 -35.16 -18.20 19.15
N GLU A 872 -35.29 -18.40 20.45
CA GLU A 872 -35.77 -17.39 21.40
C GLU A 872 -34.59 -16.56 21.93
N LEU A 873 -34.69 -15.23 21.85
CA LEU A 873 -33.59 -14.29 22.11
C LEU A 873 -33.74 -13.49 23.42
N GLY A 874 -34.70 -13.84 24.27
CA GLY A 874 -34.81 -13.28 25.63
C GLY A 874 -35.10 -11.77 25.73
N LYS A 875 -35.66 -11.13 24.68
CA LYS A 875 -35.83 -9.67 24.53
C LYS A 875 -34.50 -8.92 24.51
N ARG A 876 -33.74 -9.12 23.43
CA ARG A 876 -32.50 -8.36 23.18
C ARG A 876 -32.81 -7.11 22.38
N ASP A 877 -32.34 -5.97 22.88
CA ASP A 877 -32.50 -4.68 22.20
C ASP A 877 -31.41 -4.47 21.16
N ILE A 878 -31.81 -4.09 19.94
CA ILE A 878 -30.95 -3.55 18.89
C ILE A 878 -31.14 -2.04 18.90
N GLY A 879 -30.04 -1.30 19.11
CA GLY A 879 -30.04 0.15 19.01
C GLY A 879 -30.03 0.66 17.57
N ALA A 880 -30.35 1.94 17.40
CA ALA A 880 -30.33 2.62 16.10
C ALA A 880 -29.02 2.37 15.34
N PHE A 881 -29.12 1.98 14.07
CA PHE A 881 -27.96 1.70 13.20
C PHE A 881 -26.97 0.68 13.77
N GLN A 882 -27.39 -0.24 14.64
CA GLN A 882 -26.53 -1.31 15.15
C GLN A 882 -26.77 -2.63 14.42
N VAL A 883 -25.70 -3.44 14.28
CA VAL A 883 -25.79 -4.82 13.79
C VAL A 883 -25.66 -5.78 14.96
N GLU A 884 -26.57 -6.73 15.04
CA GLU A 884 -26.52 -7.87 15.94
C GLU A 884 -26.31 -9.15 15.13
N PRO A 885 -25.09 -9.73 15.15
CA PRO A 885 -24.81 -10.98 14.46
C PRO A 885 -25.13 -12.19 15.34
N ILE A 886 -26.02 -13.06 14.87
CA ILE A 886 -26.34 -14.33 15.52
C ILE A 886 -25.66 -15.47 14.76
N LYS A 887 -24.80 -16.23 15.44
CA LYS A 887 -23.99 -17.30 14.84
C LYS A 887 -24.35 -18.65 15.43
N LEU A 888 -24.56 -19.64 14.58
CA LEU A 888 -24.80 -21.02 14.98
C LEU A 888 -23.82 -21.93 14.24
N ILE A 889 -23.29 -22.93 14.94
CA ILE A 889 -22.55 -24.03 14.30
C ILE A 889 -23.54 -25.16 14.06
N VAL A 890 -23.68 -25.57 12.81
CA VAL A 890 -24.66 -26.58 12.38
C VAL A 890 -24.00 -27.70 11.59
N LYS A 891 -24.57 -28.90 11.68
CA LYS A 891 -24.24 -30.06 10.84
C LYS A 891 -25.48 -30.47 10.05
N ALA A 892 -25.33 -30.68 8.75
CA ALA A 892 -26.40 -31.28 7.96
C ALA A 892 -26.44 -32.79 8.21
N SER A 893 -27.64 -33.33 8.39
CA SER A 893 -27.84 -34.74 8.78
C SER A 893 -27.93 -35.67 7.58
N ASN A 894 -28.43 -35.17 6.43
CA ASN A 894 -28.63 -35.96 5.23
C ASN A 894 -28.22 -35.16 3.97
N PRO A 895 -27.78 -35.82 2.88
CA PRO A 895 -27.58 -35.16 1.59
C PRO A 895 -28.91 -34.66 1.02
N GLY A 896 -28.89 -33.52 0.32
CA GLY A 896 -30.10 -32.93 -0.24
C GLY A 896 -29.97 -31.45 -0.58
N VAL A 897 -31.06 -30.86 -1.08
CA VAL A 897 -31.16 -29.41 -1.29
C VAL A 897 -32.20 -28.87 -0.31
N TYR A 898 -31.74 -28.07 0.65
CA TYR A 898 -32.56 -27.49 1.71
C TYR A 898 -32.78 -26.00 1.44
N THR A 899 -33.95 -25.48 1.78
CA THR A 899 -34.25 -24.04 1.70
C THR A 899 -34.48 -23.51 3.11
N LEU A 900 -33.57 -22.65 3.57
CA LEU A 900 -33.72 -21.96 4.86
C LEU A 900 -34.49 -20.67 4.63
N ASN A 901 -35.60 -20.50 5.35
CA ASN A 901 -36.53 -19.38 5.17
C ASN A 901 -37.08 -18.87 6.52
N PRO A 902 -36.21 -18.30 7.39
CA PRO A 902 -36.64 -17.86 8.70
C PRO A 902 -37.53 -16.63 8.66
N SER A 903 -38.17 -16.36 9.80
CA SER A 903 -38.86 -15.10 10.07
C SER A 903 -38.47 -14.57 11.45
N VAL A 904 -38.08 -13.31 11.51
CA VAL A 904 -37.65 -12.63 12.74
C VAL A 904 -38.82 -11.81 13.26
N VAL A 905 -39.28 -12.11 14.47
CA VAL A 905 -40.32 -11.36 15.17
C VAL A 905 -39.67 -10.39 16.15
N TYR A 906 -40.04 -9.12 16.07
CA TYR A 906 -39.49 -8.06 16.92
C TYR A 906 -40.60 -7.10 17.38
N VAL A 907 -40.36 -6.39 18.46
CA VAL A 907 -41.18 -5.26 18.92
C VAL A 907 -40.45 -3.98 18.56
N ASP A 908 -41.11 -3.08 17.84
CA ASP A 908 -40.53 -1.81 17.41
C ASP A 908 -40.58 -0.71 18.50
N ASP A 909 -40.10 0.48 18.15
CA ASP A 909 -40.08 1.66 19.03
C ASP A 909 -41.48 2.19 19.40
N LEU A 910 -42.52 1.74 18.69
CA LEU A 910 -43.91 2.07 18.95
C LEU A 910 -44.63 0.99 19.79
N GLY A 911 -43.93 -0.08 20.16
CA GLY A 911 -44.49 -1.21 20.90
C GLY A 911 -45.28 -2.18 20.01
N GLU A 912 -45.22 -2.06 18.69
CA GLU A 912 -45.89 -2.94 17.75
C GLU A 912 -45.04 -4.19 17.48
N THR A 913 -45.68 -5.37 17.49
CA THR A 913 -45.01 -6.61 17.08
C THR A 913 -44.98 -6.72 15.56
N LYS A 914 -43.78 -6.69 14.98
CA LYS A 914 -43.53 -6.78 13.53
C LYS A 914 -42.74 -8.04 13.18
N THR A 915 -42.72 -8.38 11.90
CA THR A 915 -41.97 -9.52 11.37
C THR A 915 -41.11 -9.11 10.19
N CYS A 916 -39.82 -9.43 10.25
CA CYS A 916 -38.85 -9.29 9.17
C CYS A 916 -38.52 -10.66 8.58
N LYS A 917 -38.43 -10.79 7.26
CA LYS A 917 -38.06 -12.05 6.58
C LYS A 917 -36.81 -11.82 5.74
N PRO A 918 -35.65 -12.43 6.07
CA PRO A 918 -34.48 -12.40 5.21
C PRO A 918 -34.76 -13.13 3.89
N GLN A 919 -33.90 -12.92 2.89
CA GLN A 919 -33.99 -13.67 1.64
C GLN A 919 -33.76 -15.17 1.90
N PRO A 920 -34.61 -16.07 1.37
CA PRO A 920 -34.40 -17.51 1.52
C PRO A 920 -33.09 -17.93 0.87
N ILE A 921 -32.32 -18.79 1.54
CA ILE A 921 -31.10 -19.37 0.98
C ILE A 921 -31.28 -20.86 0.71
N LYS A 922 -30.71 -21.33 -0.40
CA LYS A 922 -30.71 -22.75 -0.77
C LYS A 922 -29.34 -23.34 -0.45
N ILE A 923 -29.32 -24.39 0.37
CA ILE A 923 -28.13 -25.11 0.79
C ILE A 923 -28.11 -26.47 0.12
N ILE A 924 -26.99 -26.81 -0.50
CA ILE A 924 -26.73 -28.10 -1.14
C ILE A 924 -25.82 -28.89 -0.21
N VAL A 925 -26.31 -30.02 0.27
CA VAL A 925 -25.57 -30.92 1.17
C VAL A 925 -25.12 -32.15 0.39
N ASN A 926 -23.81 -32.36 0.33
CA ASN A 926 -23.18 -33.48 -0.34
C ASN A 926 -22.77 -34.58 0.66
N SER A 927 -22.74 -35.82 0.23
CA SER A 927 -22.19 -36.91 1.03
C SER A 927 -20.67 -36.77 1.21
N ARG A 928 -20.16 -37.27 2.34
CA ARG A 928 -18.73 -37.31 2.65
C ARG A 928 -18.09 -38.40 1.79
N ILE A 929 -17.43 -38.01 0.70
CA ILE A 929 -16.66 -38.95 -0.11
C ILE A 929 -15.38 -39.31 0.67
N VAL A 930 -15.21 -40.59 1.03
CA VAL A 930 -13.94 -41.12 1.56
C VAL A 930 -12.91 -41.13 0.42
N SER A 931 -11.77 -40.47 0.60
CA SER A 931 -10.70 -40.28 -0.41
C SER A 931 -9.81 -41.53 -0.61
N PRO A 932 -8.74 -41.49 -1.43
CA PRO A 932 -8.74 -41.48 -2.89
C PRO A 932 -7.83 -42.60 -3.44
N ARG A 933 -8.37 -43.60 -4.16
CA ARG A 933 -7.59 -44.43 -5.10
C ARG A 933 -8.48 -44.84 -6.26
N GLU A 934 -7.89 -44.74 -7.45
CA GLU A 934 -8.43 -45.13 -8.75
C GLU A 934 -9.48 -44.16 -9.33
N GLU A 935 -8.99 -43.11 -10.00
CA GLU A 935 -9.67 -42.57 -11.16
C GLU A 935 -9.85 -43.69 -12.19
N SER A 936 -10.94 -44.44 -12.05
CA SER A 936 -11.63 -44.96 -13.22
C SER A 936 -12.65 -43.90 -13.62
N VAL A 937 -12.53 -43.47 -14.88
CA VAL A 937 -13.47 -42.60 -15.57
C VAL A 937 -14.88 -43.18 -15.39
N VAL A 938 -15.62 -42.67 -14.41
CA VAL A 938 -17.06 -42.91 -14.34
C VAL A 938 -17.66 -41.94 -15.35
N GLU A 939 -17.88 -42.45 -16.56
CA GLU A 939 -18.84 -41.88 -17.50
C GLU A 939 -20.16 -41.67 -16.75
N THR A 940 -20.43 -40.44 -16.32
CA THR A 940 -21.76 -40.04 -15.88
C THR A 940 -22.68 -40.18 -17.09
N LYS A 941 -23.46 -41.27 -17.12
CA LYS A 941 -24.61 -41.37 -18.03
C LYS A 941 -25.50 -40.12 -17.84
N PRO A 942 -25.91 -39.47 -18.93
CA PRO A 942 -26.55 -38.16 -18.87
C PRO A 942 -27.90 -38.22 -18.15
N ALA A 943 -28.20 -37.17 -17.38
CA ALA A 943 -29.54 -36.93 -16.87
C ALA A 943 -30.49 -36.77 -18.06
N LYS A 944 -31.36 -37.76 -18.27
CA LYS A 944 -32.31 -37.79 -19.38
C LYS A 944 -33.26 -36.59 -19.23
N LEU A 945 -33.32 -35.70 -20.23
CA LEU A 945 -34.31 -34.63 -20.24
C LEU A 945 -35.72 -35.25 -20.25
N GLU A 946 -36.52 -34.94 -19.23
CA GLU A 946 -37.92 -35.36 -19.14
C GLU A 946 -38.83 -34.34 -19.84
N PHE A 947 -39.57 -34.81 -20.84
CA PHE A 947 -40.54 -34.01 -21.58
C PHE A 947 -41.96 -34.46 -21.21
N ARG A 948 -42.85 -33.51 -20.98
CA ARG A 948 -44.28 -33.72 -20.73
C ARG A 948 -45.04 -34.00 -22.03
N SER A 949 -44.60 -33.47 -23.17
CA SER A 949 -45.17 -33.75 -24.49
C SER A 949 -44.36 -34.79 -25.25
N GLU A 950 -45.03 -35.72 -25.93
CA GLU A 950 -44.36 -36.66 -26.87
C GLU A 950 -43.74 -35.97 -28.09
N VAL A 951 -44.13 -34.71 -28.36
CA VAL A 951 -43.67 -33.94 -29.52
C VAL A 951 -42.44 -33.07 -29.19
N ALA A 952 -42.30 -32.63 -27.93
CA ALA A 952 -41.19 -31.77 -27.49
C ALA A 952 -39.78 -32.39 -27.66
N PRO A 953 -39.54 -33.69 -27.37
CA PRO A 953 -38.25 -34.31 -27.63
C PRO A 953 -37.86 -34.27 -29.12
N LYS A 954 -38.83 -34.47 -30.02
CA LYS A 954 -38.58 -34.46 -31.47
C LYS A 954 -38.14 -33.08 -31.96
N VAL A 955 -38.80 -32.03 -31.47
CA VAL A 955 -38.43 -30.64 -31.78
C VAL A 955 -37.07 -30.29 -31.19
N PHE A 956 -36.80 -30.70 -29.95
CA PHE A 956 -35.51 -30.45 -29.30
C PHE A 956 -34.35 -31.11 -30.07
N ILE A 957 -34.45 -32.40 -30.38
CA ILE A 957 -33.46 -33.15 -31.16
C ILE A 957 -33.24 -32.51 -32.52
N PHE A 958 -34.31 -32.12 -33.23
CA PHE A 958 -34.17 -31.40 -34.51
C PHE A 958 -33.34 -30.12 -34.38
N LEU A 959 -33.58 -29.32 -33.33
CA LEU A 959 -32.83 -28.08 -33.11
C LEU A 959 -31.38 -28.34 -32.72
N VAL A 960 -31.08 -29.42 -31.98
CA VAL A 960 -29.70 -29.81 -31.66
C VAL A 960 -28.97 -30.17 -32.95
N LYS A 961 -29.57 -31.01 -33.80
CA LYS A 961 -29.01 -31.35 -35.12
C LYS A 961 -28.80 -30.11 -35.99
N ALA A 962 -29.78 -29.21 -36.05
CA ALA A 962 -29.68 -27.97 -36.81
C ALA A 962 -28.52 -27.09 -36.31
N PHE A 963 -28.28 -27.04 -35.00
CA PHE A 963 -27.16 -26.32 -34.42
C PHE A 963 -25.81 -26.99 -34.75
N VAL A 964 -25.72 -28.32 -34.59
CA VAL A 964 -24.51 -29.10 -34.91
C VAL A 964 -24.15 -28.99 -36.38
N GLU A 965 -25.12 -29.10 -37.28
CA GLU A 965 -24.94 -28.95 -38.72
C GLU A 965 -24.43 -27.54 -39.07
N ASP A 966 -25.09 -26.51 -38.56
CA ASP A 966 -24.72 -25.12 -38.85
C ASP A 966 -23.34 -24.75 -38.27
N PHE A 967 -23.05 -25.19 -37.04
CA PHE A 967 -21.82 -24.84 -36.33
C PHE A 967 -20.61 -25.69 -36.75
N PHE A 968 -20.74 -27.02 -36.75
CA PHE A 968 -19.61 -27.91 -37.03
C PHE A 968 -19.45 -28.21 -38.53
N GLN A 969 -20.54 -28.41 -39.26
CA GLN A 969 -20.45 -28.80 -40.69
C GLN A 969 -20.34 -27.58 -41.61
N LYS A 970 -21.18 -26.56 -41.40
CA LYS A 970 -21.18 -25.31 -42.20
C LYS A 970 -20.25 -24.23 -41.66
N ARG A 971 -19.59 -24.47 -40.52
CA ARG A 971 -18.63 -23.55 -39.85
C ARG A 971 -19.18 -22.14 -39.61
N LEU A 972 -20.48 -22.02 -39.33
CA LEU A 972 -21.07 -20.74 -38.93
C LEU A 972 -20.65 -20.36 -37.50
N SER A 973 -20.58 -19.06 -37.21
CA SER A 973 -20.28 -18.59 -35.84
C SER A 973 -21.38 -18.99 -34.86
N LYS A 974 -21.04 -19.16 -33.57
CA LYS A 974 -21.99 -19.57 -32.51
C LYS A 974 -23.28 -18.73 -32.51
N ASP A 975 -23.19 -17.43 -32.77
CA ASP A 975 -24.34 -16.53 -32.82
C ASP A 975 -25.29 -16.76 -34.01
N ARG A 976 -24.79 -17.35 -35.10
CA ARG A 976 -25.55 -17.58 -36.34
C ARG A 976 -26.06 -19.01 -36.47
N SER A 977 -25.52 -19.96 -35.71
CA SER A 977 -25.87 -21.38 -35.82
C SER A 977 -27.20 -21.76 -35.17
N GLY A 978 -27.94 -22.67 -35.81
CA GLY A 978 -29.08 -23.39 -35.25
C GLY A 978 -30.41 -22.65 -35.25
N TRP A 979 -30.47 -21.41 -35.76
CA TRP A 979 -31.73 -20.66 -35.86
C TRP A 979 -32.65 -21.26 -36.94
N ARG A 980 -33.86 -21.66 -36.56
CA ARG A 980 -34.90 -22.18 -37.47
C ARG A 980 -36.20 -21.42 -37.26
N THR A 981 -36.93 -21.11 -38.34
CA THR A 981 -38.26 -20.53 -38.19
C THR A 981 -39.23 -21.58 -37.65
N LEU A 982 -40.34 -21.16 -37.04
CA LEU A 982 -41.36 -22.10 -36.58
C LEU A 982 -41.91 -22.97 -37.73
N MET A 983 -41.95 -22.46 -38.96
CA MET A 983 -42.39 -23.23 -40.12
C MET A 983 -41.34 -24.27 -40.55
N ASP A 984 -40.04 -23.94 -40.46
CA ASP A 984 -38.96 -24.91 -40.72
C ASP A 984 -39.04 -26.08 -39.73
N ILE A 985 -39.29 -25.78 -38.45
CA ILE A 985 -39.45 -26.79 -37.40
C ILE A 985 -40.67 -27.67 -37.70
N VAL A 986 -41.82 -27.08 -38.04
CA VAL A 986 -43.04 -27.83 -38.40
C VAL A 986 -42.78 -28.78 -39.57
N ASN A 987 -42.13 -28.31 -40.62
CA ASN A 987 -41.90 -29.09 -41.84
C ASN A 987 -40.82 -30.16 -41.65
N GLN A 988 -39.69 -29.83 -41.01
CA GLN A 988 -38.51 -30.70 -40.95
C GLN A 988 -38.47 -31.60 -39.72
N ALA A 989 -39.09 -31.20 -38.61
CA ALA A 989 -39.28 -32.08 -37.45
C ALA A 989 -40.56 -32.93 -37.57
N HIS A 990 -41.32 -32.79 -38.66
CA HIS A 990 -42.59 -33.48 -38.92
C HIS A 990 -43.60 -33.38 -37.76
N VAL A 991 -43.79 -32.16 -37.24
CA VAL A 991 -44.71 -31.89 -36.12
C VAL A 991 -45.91 -31.07 -36.58
N SER A 992 -47.07 -31.24 -35.94
CA SER A 992 -48.26 -30.50 -36.36
C SER A 992 -48.09 -28.99 -36.15
N ARG A 993 -48.68 -28.19 -37.04
CA ARG A 993 -48.67 -26.72 -36.90
C ARG A 993 -49.25 -26.27 -35.55
N TYR A 994 -50.27 -26.94 -35.05
CA TYR A 994 -50.88 -26.67 -33.74
C TYR A 994 -49.95 -26.94 -32.54
N SER A 995 -48.89 -27.73 -32.73
CA SER A 995 -47.92 -28.03 -31.65
C SER A 995 -46.98 -26.84 -31.41
N MET A 996 -46.60 -26.13 -32.48
CA MET A 996 -45.69 -24.98 -32.44
C MET A 996 -46.43 -23.63 -32.37
N TYR A 997 -47.62 -23.53 -32.97
CA TYR A 997 -48.48 -22.33 -32.97
C TYR A 997 -49.71 -22.56 -32.07
N GLY A 998 -49.97 -21.65 -31.12
CA GLY A 998 -51.21 -21.62 -30.34
C GLY A 998 -52.34 -20.91 -31.08
N SER A 999 -53.58 -21.02 -30.58
CA SER A 999 -54.71 -20.24 -31.11
C SER A 999 -54.46 -18.75 -30.90
N SER A 1000 -54.61 -17.96 -31.97
CA SER A 1000 -54.62 -16.48 -31.93
C SER A 1000 -53.35 -15.84 -31.32
N ASP A 1001 -52.20 -15.97 -31.99
CA ASP A 1001 -50.91 -15.34 -31.61
C ASP A 1001 -50.26 -15.80 -30.29
N HIS A 1002 -50.69 -16.92 -29.74
CA HIS A 1002 -50.08 -17.50 -28.53
C HIS A 1002 -49.02 -18.56 -28.89
N ARG A 1003 -47.92 -18.66 -28.11
CA ARG A 1003 -46.92 -19.74 -28.27
C ARG A 1003 -47.58 -21.11 -28.06
N GLY A 1004 -47.34 -22.06 -28.97
CA GLY A 1004 -47.86 -23.44 -28.88
C GLY A 1004 -47.34 -24.20 -27.67
N LEU A 1005 -48.01 -25.28 -27.30
CA LEU A 1005 -47.74 -26.06 -26.08
C LEU A 1005 -46.29 -26.59 -26.04
N VAL A 1006 -45.77 -27.07 -27.16
CA VAL A 1006 -44.39 -27.58 -27.28
C VAL A 1006 -43.36 -26.47 -27.12
N MET A 1007 -43.62 -25.31 -27.74
CA MET A 1007 -42.71 -24.16 -27.64
C MET A 1007 -42.58 -23.67 -26.18
N ARG A 1008 -43.72 -23.57 -25.46
CA ARG A 1008 -43.73 -23.18 -24.05
C ARG A 1008 -42.99 -24.18 -23.17
N GLU A 1009 -43.15 -25.47 -23.44
CA GLU A 1009 -42.48 -26.53 -22.69
C GLU A 1009 -40.95 -26.43 -22.83
N LEU A 1010 -40.44 -26.30 -24.06
CA LEU A 1010 -39.00 -26.18 -24.32
C LEU A 1010 -38.40 -24.90 -23.72
N GLU A 1011 -39.13 -23.79 -23.77
CA GLU A 1011 -38.70 -22.52 -23.13
C GLU A 1011 -38.73 -22.60 -21.60
N ASN A 1012 -39.71 -23.30 -21.00
CA ASN A 1012 -39.80 -23.51 -19.55
C ASN A 1012 -38.68 -24.42 -19.02
N LEU A 1013 -38.31 -25.44 -19.79
CA LEU A 1013 -37.10 -26.24 -19.55
C LEU A 1013 -35.83 -25.41 -19.81
N GLY A 1014 -35.98 -24.27 -20.50
CA GLY A 1014 -34.93 -23.33 -20.84
C GLY A 1014 -33.85 -23.93 -21.74
N ILE A 1015 -34.19 -24.97 -22.50
CA ILE A 1015 -33.26 -25.69 -23.38
C ILE A 1015 -33.26 -25.12 -24.81
N VAL A 1016 -34.12 -24.13 -25.07
CA VAL A 1016 -34.18 -23.37 -26.33
C VAL A 1016 -34.25 -21.87 -26.06
N GLU A 1017 -33.81 -21.09 -27.04
CA GLU A 1017 -33.94 -19.64 -27.06
C GLU A 1017 -34.69 -19.17 -28.32
N ALA A 1018 -35.51 -18.12 -28.16
CA ALA A 1018 -36.37 -17.57 -29.20
C ALA A 1018 -36.03 -16.09 -29.46
N ARG A 1019 -35.88 -15.69 -30.74
CA ARG A 1019 -35.58 -14.30 -31.12
C ARG A 1019 -36.35 -13.88 -32.38
N PHE A 1020 -36.77 -12.62 -32.42
CA PHE A 1020 -37.36 -12.01 -33.62
C PHE A 1020 -36.28 -11.44 -34.55
N PHE A 1021 -36.34 -11.82 -35.82
CA PHE A 1021 -35.48 -11.32 -36.90
C PHE A 1021 -36.30 -10.38 -37.79
N PHE A 1022 -35.75 -9.22 -38.11
CA PHE A 1022 -36.42 -8.16 -38.87
C PHE A 1022 -35.98 -8.17 -40.34
N GLY A 1023 -36.92 -7.97 -41.27
CA GLY A 1023 -36.61 -7.75 -42.69
C GLY A 1023 -36.58 -9.01 -43.59
N GLU A 1024 -36.85 -10.20 -43.06
CA GLU A 1024 -36.75 -11.46 -43.81
C GLU A 1024 -38.05 -11.89 -44.55
N ARG A 1025 -39.14 -11.13 -44.44
CA ARG A 1025 -40.26 -11.19 -45.39
C ARG A 1025 -40.24 -9.93 -46.23
N GLY A 1026 -40.41 -10.04 -47.56
CA GLY A 1026 -40.35 -8.94 -48.54
C GLY A 1026 -41.34 -7.77 -48.36
N ARG A 1027 -41.96 -7.61 -47.17
CA ARG A 1027 -42.80 -6.49 -46.75
C ARG A 1027 -42.57 -6.11 -45.27
N GLY A 1028 -41.33 -6.13 -44.77
CA GLY A 1028 -40.97 -5.56 -43.46
C GLY A 1028 -41.49 -6.29 -42.21
N GLY A 1029 -41.93 -7.56 -42.32
CA GLY A 1029 -42.44 -8.34 -41.20
C GLY A 1029 -41.34 -8.90 -40.28
N LYS A 1030 -41.65 -9.08 -38.98
CA LYS A 1030 -40.80 -9.80 -38.02
C LYS A 1030 -41.02 -11.31 -38.14
N ILE A 1031 -39.95 -12.10 -38.09
CA ILE A 1031 -40.01 -13.57 -38.08
C ILE A 1031 -39.44 -14.09 -36.76
N LEU A 1032 -40.17 -14.95 -36.07
CA LEU A 1032 -39.69 -15.64 -34.86
C LEU A 1032 -38.88 -16.87 -35.27
N LYS A 1033 -37.63 -16.96 -34.79
CA LYS A 1033 -36.78 -18.14 -34.92
C LYS A 1033 -36.45 -18.70 -33.54
N LEU A 1034 -36.24 -20.01 -33.50
CA LEU A 1034 -35.89 -20.79 -32.31
C LEU A 1034 -34.56 -21.52 -32.56
N ARG A 1035 -33.74 -21.69 -31.51
CA ARG A 1035 -32.58 -22.58 -31.52
C ARG A 1035 -32.34 -23.18 -30.13
N VAL A 1036 -31.44 -24.14 -30.00
CA VAL A 1036 -31.07 -24.70 -28.69
C VAL A 1036 -30.24 -23.71 -27.88
N SER A 1037 -30.41 -23.73 -26.56
CA SER A 1037 -29.59 -22.96 -25.62
C SER A 1037 -28.25 -23.67 -25.40
N HIS A 1038 -27.38 -23.60 -26.41
CA HIS A 1038 -26.10 -24.31 -26.51
C HIS A 1038 -25.10 -24.02 -25.36
N GLU A 1039 -25.33 -22.98 -24.56
CA GLU A 1039 -24.52 -22.64 -23.39
C GLU A 1039 -24.92 -23.41 -22.12
N LYS A 1040 -26.05 -24.13 -22.13
CA LYS A 1040 -26.49 -24.92 -20.97
C LYS A 1040 -25.86 -26.30 -20.97
N GLU A 1041 -25.34 -26.71 -19.80
CA GLU A 1041 -24.62 -27.99 -19.63
C GLU A 1041 -25.43 -29.20 -20.08
N ASN A 1042 -26.73 -29.23 -19.76
CA ASN A 1042 -27.65 -30.31 -20.13
C ASN A 1042 -28.03 -30.32 -21.62
N VAL A 1043 -27.78 -29.25 -22.38
CA VAL A 1043 -27.96 -29.20 -23.85
C VAL A 1043 -26.63 -29.50 -24.55
N LYS A 1044 -25.52 -29.02 -23.99
CA LYS A 1044 -24.15 -29.25 -24.48
C LYS A 1044 -23.83 -30.74 -24.58
N GLN A 1045 -24.26 -31.53 -23.60
CA GLN A 1045 -24.12 -33.00 -23.65
C GLN A 1045 -24.83 -33.65 -24.85
N TYR A 1046 -25.95 -33.11 -25.32
CA TYR A 1046 -26.64 -33.60 -26.53
C TYR A 1046 -25.95 -33.11 -27.82
N ILE A 1047 -25.44 -31.88 -27.82
CA ILE A 1047 -24.63 -31.33 -28.92
C ILE A 1047 -23.35 -32.15 -29.12
N ASP A 1048 -22.65 -32.48 -28.04
CA ASP A 1048 -21.38 -33.23 -28.04
C ASP A 1048 -21.58 -34.70 -28.46
N GLN A 1049 -22.78 -35.26 -28.25
CA GLN A 1049 -23.16 -36.60 -28.72
C GLN A 1049 -23.57 -36.64 -30.19
N GLY A 1050 -23.70 -35.50 -30.88
CA GLY A 1050 -24.10 -35.43 -32.28
C GLY A 1050 -25.56 -35.87 -32.55
N ILE A 1051 -26.42 -35.84 -31.53
CA ILE A 1051 -27.82 -36.32 -31.60
C ILE A 1051 -28.81 -35.18 -31.78
#